data_AF-A0A1P8WHV9-F1
#
_entry.id   AF-A0A1P8WHV9-F1
#
_cell.length_a   1.000
_cell.length_b   1.000
_cell.length_c   1.000
_cell.angle_alpha   90.00
_cell.angle_beta   90.00
_cell.angle_gamma   90.00
#
_symmetry.space_group_name_H-M   'P 1'
#
loop_
_entity.id
_entity.type
_entity.pdbx_description
1 polymer ?
#
loop_
_entity_poly.entity_id
_entity_poly.type
_entity_poly.pdbx_seq_one_letter_code
_entity_poly.pdbx_strand_id
1 'polypeptide(L)'
;MKMKSNQKAITLIVAGTVAVLVGAFVLPSPAVGKWVVGVGAIVGLASLYFLRAKTAAPAGTLAAERENLQQEREEFERWQKAQAAVFQTQSSRIEERNRDLLERSARFQELAEYPACDHKALVEHSTSAQFSAQDQQVNLLLEREAERVYEKIRKNDYTVNGVVDLSTIRGEVLDLIQRVARIYSPNSANPLLETSFEQLARSVSRICLHSLVLLEQLPLDVKRYTINELHGYLRKAIQGYGAYQQVAPWLKHLSRSAYAGRIVAGANPVTLGAWWLASEIGRRGTQKMVENVVDRQAVAALHDFITIIGTEVANVYGPGYRQRDAAWVYGSELAELVSRFPISRDSLVHALRELTALPLRSEYDRIYLYRCIANHRAAGLRLADSAGLTRAAREDIAKRLEHFYRNHVHGQTPEVRSEWQNDVESRLDLKLHFGEPGEVSTAHSDERAEAALRSVHAFLVSTLELKPDVAADLAGASDLMPSVALPRRSPLLQELAEARSDVRFEPPDLDPSAEITKTFLQSLMSCVIRSEKSDPHVEELLIETACYFRRTRDESETLLHDCFRQELKLRIVDSYDLPQLDGLMARSILAELLDDEEVVAIFDGVSLKQAGTLHRDDSLALVVIQHAHDVHQRRAALVSAEPDGSGIWASTSSIAITRDKGLFSDDCVISGGEWRRSDVHVADAITLSGSISGGGYKRFFDPVLSLVK
;
A
#
# COMPACT_ATOMS: atom_id res chain seq x y z
N MET A 1 -52.47 -0.65 -24.92
CA MET A 1 -53.67 0.21 -24.83
C MET A 1 -54.43 0.14 -23.48
N LYS A 2 -53.99 -0.63 -22.45
CA LYS A 2 -54.69 -0.78 -21.14
C LYS A 2 -54.39 0.34 -20.10
N MET A 3 -53.28 1.08 -20.21
CA MET A 3 -52.90 2.12 -19.24
C MET A 3 -53.82 3.36 -19.21
N LYS A 4 -54.50 3.69 -20.32
CA LYS A 4 -55.38 4.88 -20.39
C LYS A 4 -56.66 4.76 -19.54
N SER A 5 -57.04 3.55 -19.12
CA SER A 5 -58.26 3.34 -18.32
C SER A 5 -58.06 3.62 -16.83
N ASN A 6 -56.88 3.33 -16.28
CA ASN A 6 -56.61 3.50 -14.85
C ASN A 6 -56.35 4.97 -14.50
N GLN A 7 -55.71 5.72 -15.41
CA GLN A 7 -55.54 7.16 -15.26
C GLN A 7 -56.88 7.90 -15.18
N LYS A 8 -57.90 7.47 -15.95
CA LYS A 8 -59.26 8.05 -15.91
C LYS A 8 -59.98 7.79 -14.59
N ALA A 9 -59.82 6.61 -14.01
CA ALA A 9 -60.43 6.27 -12.72
C ALA A 9 -59.80 7.06 -11.56
N ILE A 10 -58.47 7.20 -11.57
CA ILE A 10 -57.75 7.97 -10.55
C ILE A 10 -58.09 9.47 -10.65
N THR A 11 -58.16 10.03 -11.87
CA THR A 11 -58.58 11.43 -12.05
C THR A 11 -60.02 11.68 -11.60
N LEU A 12 -60.94 10.74 -11.81
CA LEU A 12 -62.32 10.82 -11.30
C LEU A 12 -62.40 10.78 -9.77
N ILE A 13 -61.56 9.96 -9.11
CA ILE A 13 -61.49 9.90 -7.65
C ILE A 13 -60.99 11.24 -7.09
N VAL A 14 -59.90 11.78 -7.65
CA VAL A 14 -59.31 13.07 -7.24
C VAL A 14 -60.30 14.20 -7.48
N ALA A 15 -60.96 14.23 -8.65
CA ALA A 15 -61.98 15.24 -8.95
C ALA A 15 -63.19 15.15 -7.99
N GLY A 16 -63.62 13.94 -7.65
CA GLY A 16 -64.70 13.72 -6.67
C GLY A 16 -64.33 14.19 -5.27
N THR A 17 -63.09 13.95 -4.81
CA THR A 17 -62.62 14.40 -3.49
C THR A 17 -62.47 15.92 -3.42
N VAL A 18 -61.96 16.54 -4.49
CA VAL A 18 -61.85 18.00 -4.57
C VAL A 18 -63.25 18.64 -4.59
N ALA A 19 -64.21 18.08 -5.33
CA ALA A 19 -65.59 18.57 -5.33
C ALA A 19 -66.24 18.51 -3.94
N VAL A 20 -65.99 17.43 -3.18
CA VAL A 20 -66.47 17.31 -1.78
C VAL A 20 -65.85 18.38 -0.88
N LEU A 21 -64.55 18.63 -0.99
CA LEU A 21 -63.87 19.64 -0.18
C LEU A 21 -64.33 21.07 -0.51
N VAL A 22 -64.50 21.38 -1.79
CA VAL A 22 -65.02 22.70 -2.23
C VAL A 22 -66.47 22.89 -1.79
N GLY A 23 -67.31 21.85 -1.92
CA GLY A 23 -68.71 21.87 -1.48
C GLY A 23 -68.87 22.05 0.03
N ALA A 24 -67.96 21.48 0.83
CA ALA A 24 -68.01 21.53 2.29
C ALA A 24 -67.45 22.83 2.88
N PHE A 25 -66.44 23.44 2.26
CA PHE A 25 -65.68 24.55 2.87
C PHE A 25 -65.76 25.89 2.16
N VAL A 26 -66.12 25.93 0.86
CA VAL A 26 -65.96 27.15 0.06
C VAL A 26 -67.31 27.76 -0.36
N LEU A 27 -68.36 26.96 -0.50
CA LEU A 27 -69.66 27.46 -0.97
C LEU A 27 -70.51 28.00 0.21
N PRO A 28 -70.90 29.30 0.21
CA PRO A 28 -71.58 29.94 1.32
C PRO A 28 -73.08 29.60 1.43
N SER A 29 -73.65 28.91 0.44
CA SER A 29 -75.05 28.47 0.46
C SER A 29 -75.16 27.03 0.96
N PRO A 30 -75.82 26.78 2.11
CA PRO A 30 -75.90 25.45 2.73
C PRO A 30 -76.75 24.46 1.92
N ALA A 31 -77.59 24.94 1.00
CA ALA A 31 -78.39 24.07 0.13
C ALA A 31 -77.55 23.55 -1.05
N VAL A 32 -76.75 24.40 -1.68
CA VAL A 32 -75.93 24.02 -2.85
C VAL A 32 -74.71 23.20 -2.43
N GLY A 33 -74.07 23.56 -1.30
CA GLY A 33 -72.92 22.82 -0.78
C GLY A 33 -73.22 21.35 -0.47
N LYS A 34 -74.40 21.06 0.10
CA LYS A 34 -74.83 19.69 0.41
C LYS A 34 -75.01 18.81 -0.83
N TRP A 35 -75.54 19.37 -1.92
CA TRP A 35 -75.68 18.65 -3.19
C TRP A 35 -74.34 18.37 -3.86
N VAL A 36 -73.41 19.34 -3.84
CA VAL A 36 -72.06 19.16 -4.41
C VAL A 36 -71.27 18.10 -3.64
N VAL A 37 -71.38 18.08 -2.31
CA VAL A 37 -70.78 17.03 -1.46
C VAL A 37 -71.41 15.66 -1.75
N GLY A 38 -72.73 15.58 -1.87
CA GLY A 38 -73.43 14.33 -2.18
C GLY A 38 -73.03 13.73 -3.52
N VAL A 39 -72.99 14.55 -4.59
CA VAL A 39 -72.59 14.09 -5.92
C VAL A 39 -71.11 13.71 -5.97
N GLY A 40 -70.23 14.50 -5.35
CA GLY A 40 -68.80 14.19 -5.29
C GLY A 40 -68.50 12.87 -4.57
N ALA A 41 -69.23 12.58 -3.48
CA ALA A 41 -69.09 11.32 -2.75
C ALA A 41 -69.57 10.11 -3.57
N ILE A 42 -70.69 10.25 -4.29
CA ILE A 42 -71.21 9.18 -5.16
C ILE A 42 -70.26 8.88 -6.32
N VAL A 43 -69.70 9.91 -6.95
CA VAL A 43 -68.73 9.75 -8.04
C VAL A 43 -67.44 9.09 -7.53
N GLY A 44 -66.97 9.46 -6.35
CA GLY A 44 -65.82 8.82 -5.70
C GLY A 44 -66.07 7.33 -5.38
N LEU A 45 -67.22 7.01 -4.79
CA LEU A 45 -67.58 5.63 -4.42
C LEU A 45 -67.85 4.73 -5.63
N ALA A 46 -68.51 5.24 -6.67
CA ALA A 46 -68.75 4.50 -7.91
C ALA A 46 -67.43 4.17 -8.64
N SER A 47 -66.46 5.10 -8.60
CA SER A 47 -65.14 4.91 -9.20
C SER A 47 -64.31 3.83 -8.47
N LEU A 48 -64.44 3.75 -7.15
CA LEU A 48 -63.85 2.69 -6.31
C LEU A 48 -64.44 1.30 -6.60
N TYR A 49 -65.75 1.21 -6.86
CA TYR A 49 -66.41 -0.05 -7.22
C TYR A 49 -65.87 -0.63 -8.54
N PHE A 50 -65.65 0.19 -9.57
CA PHE A 50 -65.09 -0.26 -10.86
C PHE A 50 -63.60 -0.66 -10.79
N LEU A 51 -62.82 -0.09 -9.87
CA LEU A 51 -61.46 -0.54 -9.58
C LEU A 51 -61.44 -1.92 -8.94
N ARG A 52 -62.38 -2.20 -8.03
CA ARG A 52 -62.49 -3.47 -7.30
C ARG A 52 -63.01 -4.61 -8.18
N ALA A 53 -63.90 -4.32 -9.13
CA ALA A 53 -64.43 -5.31 -10.07
C ALA A 53 -63.38 -5.82 -11.09
N LYS A 54 -62.29 -5.07 -11.33
CA LYS A 54 -61.22 -5.47 -12.26
C LYS A 54 -60.04 -6.20 -11.62
N THR A 55 -59.92 -6.19 -10.29
CA THR A 55 -58.88 -6.96 -9.56
C THR A 55 -59.33 -8.39 -9.23
N ALA A 56 -60.59 -8.75 -9.50
CA ALA A 56 -61.05 -10.13 -9.42
C ALA A 56 -60.70 -10.88 -10.72
N ALA A 57 -59.40 -11.13 -10.93
CA ALA A 57 -58.96 -12.10 -11.94
C ALA A 57 -59.23 -13.53 -11.44
N PRO A 58 -59.76 -14.44 -12.27
CA PRO A 58 -60.05 -15.81 -11.87
C PRO A 58 -58.77 -16.55 -11.49
N ALA A 59 -58.84 -17.36 -10.43
CA ALA A 59 -57.72 -18.00 -9.72
C ALA A 59 -56.75 -18.82 -10.59
N GLY A 60 -57.11 -19.19 -11.82
CA GLY A 60 -56.22 -19.91 -12.75
C GLY A 60 -55.13 -19.06 -13.41
N THR A 61 -55.26 -17.72 -13.43
CA THR A 61 -54.28 -16.83 -14.09
C THR A 61 -53.07 -16.48 -13.21
N LEU A 62 -53.25 -16.47 -11.89
CA LEU A 62 -52.19 -16.16 -10.91
C LEU A 62 -51.14 -17.26 -10.79
N ALA A 63 -51.50 -18.52 -11.02
CA ALA A 63 -50.55 -19.63 -10.99
C ALA A 63 -49.62 -19.59 -12.21
N ALA A 64 -50.19 -19.39 -13.42
CA ALA A 64 -49.42 -19.26 -14.66
C ALA A 64 -48.53 -18.01 -14.66
N GLU A 65 -48.99 -16.89 -14.07
CA GLU A 65 -48.20 -15.67 -13.95
C GLU A 65 -47.06 -15.80 -12.92
N ARG A 66 -47.26 -16.58 -11.84
CA ARG A 66 -46.19 -16.91 -10.89
C ARG A 66 -45.13 -17.83 -11.51
N GLU A 67 -45.55 -18.80 -12.31
CA GLU A 67 -44.64 -19.72 -12.99
C GLU A 67 -43.80 -18.97 -14.04
N ASN A 68 -44.40 -18.08 -14.82
CA ASN A 68 -43.66 -17.19 -15.74
C ASN A 68 -42.69 -16.26 -14.99
N LEU A 69 -43.11 -15.66 -13.87
CA LEU A 69 -42.23 -14.79 -13.08
C LEU A 69 -41.08 -15.55 -12.40
N GLN A 70 -41.29 -16.83 -12.05
CA GLN A 70 -40.22 -17.70 -11.56
C GLN A 70 -39.24 -18.04 -12.68
N GLN A 71 -39.73 -18.38 -13.88
CA GLN A 71 -38.88 -18.63 -15.04
C GLN A 71 -38.07 -17.40 -15.45
N GLU A 72 -38.69 -16.20 -15.48
CA GLU A 72 -37.98 -14.95 -15.77
C GLU A 72 -36.93 -14.60 -14.70
N ARG A 73 -37.21 -14.89 -13.42
CA ARG A 73 -36.23 -14.72 -12.34
C ARG A 73 -35.05 -15.66 -12.47
N GLU A 74 -35.31 -16.94 -12.76
CA GLU A 74 -34.24 -17.92 -12.96
C GLU A 74 -33.40 -17.60 -14.21
N GLU A 75 -34.02 -17.14 -15.29
CA GLU A 75 -33.31 -16.69 -16.49
C GLU A 75 -32.48 -15.43 -16.21
N PHE A 76 -33.01 -14.50 -15.42
CA PHE A 76 -32.28 -13.30 -15.00
C PHE A 76 -31.11 -13.64 -14.07
N GLU A 77 -31.28 -14.54 -13.11
CA GLU A 77 -30.20 -14.99 -12.23
C GLU A 77 -29.12 -15.77 -13.01
N ARG A 78 -29.52 -16.62 -13.96
CA ARG A 78 -28.58 -17.31 -14.86
C ARG A 78 -27.81 -16.30 -15.72
N TRP A 79 -28.49 -15.28 -16.26
CA TRP A 79 -27.87 -14.21 -17.03
C TRP A 79 -26.91 -13.36 -16.19
N GLN A 80 -27.30 -13.02 -14.96
CA GLN A 80 -26.48 -12.25 -14.03
C GLN A 80 -25.22 -13.02 -13.59
N LYS A 81 -25.34 -14.32 -13.28
CA LYS A 81 -24.21 -15.20 -12.97
C LYS A 81 -23.27 -15.36 -14.18
N ALA A 82 -23.83 -15.50 -15.39
CA ALA A 82 -23.03 -15.57 -16.61
C ALA A 82 -22.27 -14.26 -16.89
N GLN A 83 -22.91 -13.10 -16.69
CA GLN A 83 -22.24 -11.80 -16.84
C GLN A 83 -21.17 -11.56 -15.78
N ALA A 84 -21.43 -11.90 -14.51
CA ALA A 84 -20.45 -11.79 -13.43
C ALA A 84 -19.21 -12.64 -13.70
N ALA A 85 -19.39 -13.87 -14.21
CA ALA A 85 -18.28 -14.73 -14.60
C ALA A 85 -17.48 -14.14 -15.79
N VAL A 86 -18.15 -13.54 -16.78
CA VAL A 86 -17.47 -12.88 -17.91
C VAL A 86 -16.71 -11.64 -17.44
N PHE A 87 -17.28 -10.82 -16.56
CA PHE A 87 -16.61 -9.64 -15.98
C PHE A 87 -15.42 -10.03 -15.09
N GLN A 88 -15.54 -11.04 -14.24
CA GLN A 88 -14.41 -11.56 -13.46
C GLN A 88 -13.29 -12.07 -14.38
N THR A 89 -13.63 -12.80 -15.44
CA THR A 89 -12.65 -13.30 -16.42
C THR A 89 -11.97 -12.16 -17.20
N GLN A 90 -12.70 -11.07 -17.51
CA GLN A 90 -12.12 -9.91 -18.16
C GLN A 90 -11.28 -9.06 -17.19
N SER A 91 -11.70 -8.91 -15.93
CA SER A 91 -10.94 -8.20 -14.90
C SER A 91 -9.63 -8.92 -14.60
N SER A 92 -9.67 -10.24 -14.38
CA SER A 92 -8.47 -11.04 -14.12
C SER A 92 -7.51 -11.00 -15.31
N ARG A 93 -8.01 -11.04 -16.54
CA ARG A 93 -7.20 -10.90 -17.75
C ARG A 93 -6.62 -9.49 -17.92
N ILE A 94 -7.34 -8.44 -17.53
CA ILE A 94 -6.84 -7.06 -17.55
C ILE A 94 -5.79 -6.86 -16.45
N GLU A 95 -6.01 -7.38 -15.25
CA GLU A 95 -5.06 -7.35 -14.13
C GLU A 95 -3.80 -8.16 -14.42
N GLU A 96 -3.93 -9.35 -15.01
CA GLU A 96 -2.81 -10.17 -15.43
C GLU A 96 -2.01 -9.49 -16.55
N ARG A 97 -2.70 -8.84 -17.49
CA ARG A 97 -2.05 -8.07 -18.56
C ARG A 97 -1.44 -6.75 -18.06
N ASN A 98 -2.05 -6.09 -17.08
CA ASN A 98 -1.47 -4.92 -16.42
C ASN A 98 -0.27 -5.30 -15.56
N ARG A 99 -0.33 -6.42 -14.85
CA ARG A 99 0.79 -6.99 -14.10
C ARG A 99 1.92 -7.41 -15.03
N ASP A 100 1.62 -8.07 -16.15
CA ASP A 100 2.60 -8.44 -17.18
C ASP A 100 3.17 -7.19 -17.89
N LEU A 101 2.38 -6.15 -18.13
CA LEU A 101 2.88 -4.87 -18.67
C LEU A 101 3.69 -4.08 -17.64
N LEU A 102 3.30 -4.08 -16.36
CA LEU A 102 4.04 -3.44 -15.27
C LEU A 102 5.35 -4.19 -15.01
N GLU A 103 5.33 -5.52 -14.98
CA GLU A 103 6.49 -6.37 -14.83
C GLU A 103 7.41 -6.28 -16.05
N ARG A 104 6.87 -6.26 -17.27
CA ARG A 104 7.65 -5.96 -18.47
C ARG A 104 8.19 -4.53 -18.44
N SER A 105 7.43 -3.53 -18.00
CA SER A 105 7.92 -2.15 -17.90
C SER A 105 8.98 -1.98 -16.81
N ALA A 106 8.86 -2.71 -15.70
CA ALA A 106 9.83 -2.75 -14.62
C ALA A 106 11.11 -3.45 -15.10
N ARG A 107 10.99 -4.62 -15.75
CA ARG A 107 12.10 -5.34 -16.38
C ARG A 107 12.73 -4.55 -17.54
N PHE A 108 11.94 -3.83 -18.35
CA PHE A 108 12.46 -2.96 -19.42
C PHE A 108 13.17 -1.73 -18.84
N GLN A 109 12.72 -1.16 -17.73
CA GLN A 109 13.44 -0.09 -17.03
C GLN A 109 14.73 -0.61 -16.38
N GLU A 110 14.70 -1.81 -15.80
CA GLU A 110 15.86 -2.46 -15.20
C GLU A 110 16.92 -2.85 -16.25
N LEU A 111 16.51 -3.36 -17.43
CA LEU A 111 17.38 -3.73 -18.55
C LEU A 111 17.82 -2.54 -19.45
N ALA A 112 17.10 -1.41 -19.47
CA ALA A 112 17.40 -0.29 -20.37
C ALA A 112 18.25 0.83 -19.74
N GLU A 113 18.41 0.90 -18.42
CA GLU A 113 18.89 2.13 -17.75
C GLU A 113 20.27 2.06 -17.09
N TYR A 114 20.75 0.86 -16.78
CA TYR A 114 22.15 0.67 -16.40
C TYR A 114 22.83 -0.08 -17.53
N PRO A 115 23.60 0.59 -18.42
CA PRO A 115 24.72 -0.13 -19.01
C PRO A 115 25.45 -0.77 -17.84
N ALA A 116 25.86 -2.03 -17.97
CA ALA A 116 26.82 -2.63 -17.05
C ALA A 116 27.99 -1.66 -16.99
N CYS A 117 27.95 -0.74 -16.02
CA CYS A 117 29.01 0.20 -15.78
C CYS A 117 30.12 -0.74 -15.39
N ASP A 118 31.16 -0.83 -16.20
CA ASP A 118 32.32 -1.58 -15.81
C ASP A 118 32.85 -0.86 -14.57
N HIS A 119 32.43 -1.34 -13.40
CA HIS A 119 32.65 -0.70 -12.12
C HIS A 119 34.15 -0.53 -11.86
N LYS A 120 34.99 -1.31 -12.55
CA LYS A 120 36.44 -1.21 -12.53
C LYS A 120 36.99 0.01 -13.26
N ALA A 121 36.32 0.51 -14.31
CA ALA A 121 36.76 1.67 -15.08
C ALA A 121 36.45 3.02 -14.41
N LEU A 122 35.53 3.04 -13.43
CA LEU A 122 35.11 4.24 -12.69
C LEU A 122 35.88 4.46 -11.37
N VAL A 123 36.71 3.50 -10.96
CA VAL A 123 37.37 3.46 -9.63
C VAL A 123 38.77 4.12 -9.64
N GLU A 124 39.31 4.49 -10.79
CA GLU A 124 40.57 5.25 -10.81
C GLU A 124 40.33 6.72 -10.44
N HIS A 125 40.77 7.11 -9.23
CA HIS A 125 40.66 8.46 -8.67
C HIS A 125 41.15 9.58 -9.62
N SER A 126 42.18 9.31 -10.45
CA SER A 126 42.71 10.24 -11.45
C SER A 126 41.71 10.55 -12.57
N THR A 127 40.86 9.59 -12.92
CA THR A 127 39.91 9.70 -14.02
C THR A 127 38.61 10.39 -13.55
N SER A 128 38.22 10.20 -12.29
CA SER A 128 37.04 10.86 -11.68
C SER A 128 37.19 12.38 -11.57
N ALA A 129 38.36 12.87 -11.13
CA ALA A 129 38.64 14.30 -11.04
C ALA A 129 38.65 14.97 -12.43
N GLN A 130 39.19 14.28 -13.44
CA GLN A 130 39.16 14.74 -14.83
C GLN A 130 37.72 14.84 -15.37
N PHE A 131 36.89 13.82 -15.13
CA PHE A 131 35.49 13.87 -15.53
C PHE A 131 34.70 14.96 -14.80
N SER A 132 34.97 15.21 -13.51
CA SER A 132 34.33 16.31 -12.77
C SER A 132 34.70 17.69 -13.37
N ALA A 133 35.97 17.89 -13.75
CA ALA A 133 36.37 19.10 -14.45
C ALA A 133 35.71 19.25 -15.82
N GLN A 134 35.56 18.16 -16.57
CA GLN A 134 34.83 18.14 -17.83
C GLN A 134 33.33 18.44 -17.64
N ASP A 135 32.70 17.90 -16.58
CA ASP A 135 31.31 18.18 -16.25
C ASP A 135 31.08 19.67 -15.96
N GLN A 136 32.02 20.32 -15.25
CA GLN A 136 31.99 21.78 -15.04
C GLN A 136 32.12 22.56 -16.36
N GLN A 137 32.99 22.11 -17.27
CA GLN A 137 33.12 22.72 -18.59
C GLN A 137 31.84 22.58 -19.42
N VAL A 138 31.17 21.43 -19.35
CA VAL A 138 29.86 21.22 -19.99
C VAL A 138 28.83 22.17 -19.42
N ASN A 139 28.72 22.29 -18.10
CA ASN A 139 27.74 23.20 -17.48
C ASN A 139 27.98 24.67 -17.90
N LEU A 140 29.23 25.11 -17.96
CA LEU A 140 29.59 26.44 -18.46
C LEU A 140 29.28 26.61 -19.96
N LEU A 141 29.47 25.56 -20.77
CA LEU A 141 29.08 25.56 -22.18
C LEU A 141 27.57 25.72 -22.32
N LEU A 142 26.78 24.97 -21.55
CA LEU A 142 25.32 25.01 -21.60
C LEU A 142 24.77 26.37 -21.15
N GLU A 143 25.33 26.98 -20.10
CA GLU A 143 24.97 28.34 -19.68
C GLU A 143 25.22 29.36 -20.80
N ARG A 144 26.38 29.30 -21.47
CA ARG A 144 26.72 30.19 -22.60
C ARG A 144 25.85 29.96 -23.83
N GLU A 145 25.51 28.71 -24.11
CA GLU A 145 24.66 28.35 -25.24
C GLU A 145 23.20 28.75 -25.02
N ALA A 146 22.70 28.63 -23.79
CA ALA A 146 21.39 29.16 -23.41
C ALA A 146 21.32 30.68 -23.62
N GLU A 147 22.37 31.42 -23.21
CA GLU A 147 22.46 32.86 -23.46
C GLU A 147 22.51 33.19 -24.97
N ARG A 148 23.31 32.45 -25.74
CA ARG A 148 23.44 32.66 -27.20
C ARG A 148 22.11 32.43 -27.92
N VAL A 149 21.43 31.32 -27.64
CA VAL A 149 20.14 30.98 -28.27
C VAL A 149 19.07 31.98 -27.87
N TYR A 150 19.02 32.37 -26.59
CA TYR A 150 18.12 33.42 -26.11
C TYR A 150 18.26 34.72 -26.91
N GLU A 151 19.50 35.18 -27.10
CA GLU A 151 19.79 36.40 -27.85
C GLU A 151 19.43 36.29 -29.35
N LYS A 152 19.62 35.12 -29.96
CA LYS A 152 19.21 34.87 -31.35
C LYS A 152 17.69 34.85 -31.53
N ILE A 153 16.94 34.26 -30.60
CA ILE A 153 15.47 34.31 -30.62
C ILE A 153 14.99 35.75 -30.43
N ARG A 154 15.65 36.52 -29.55
CA ARG A 154 15.36 37.94 -29.33
C ARG A 154 15.52 38.77 -30.61
N LYS A 155 16.62 38.56 -31.34
CA LYS A 155 16.96 39.23 -32.60
C LYS A 155 16.19 38.70 -33.82
N ASN A 156 15.46 37.59 -33.65
CA ASN A 156 14.68 36.93 -34.69
C ASN A 156 15.54 36.31 -35.81
N ASP A 157 16.72 35.80 -35.44
CA ASP A 157 17.70 35.26 -36.39
C ASP A 157 17.26 33.90 -36.99
N TYR A 158 16.25 33.25 -36.40
CA TYR A 158 15.74 31.95 -36.85
C TYR A 158 14.62 32.00 -37.89
N THR A 159 14.20 33.19 -38.34
CA THR A 159 13.14 33.30 -39.35
C THR A 159 13.65 33.83 -40.67
N VAL A 160 13.31 33.14 -41.75
CA VAL A 160 13.55 33.59 -43.14
C VAL A 160 12.18 33.76 -43.79
N ASN A 161 11.89 34.95 -44.32
CA ASN A 161 10.59 35.29 -44.93
C ASN A 161 9.37 35.05 -44.01
N GLY A 162 9.52 35.25 -42.70
CA GLY A 162 8.42 35.09 -41.73
C GLY A 162 8.11 33.64 -41.34
N VAL A 163 8.87 32.66 -41.85
CA VAL A 163 8.77 31.24 -41.48
C VAL A 163 10.04 30.85 -40.72
N VAL A 164 9.91 30.03 -39.68
CA VAL A 164 11.05 29.51 -38.93
C VAL A 164 11.87 28.56 -39.79
N ASP A 165 13.17 28.81 -39.89
CA ASP A 165 14.10 27.93 -40.58
C ASP A 165 14.55 26.77 -39.68
N LEU A 166 13.88 25.63 -39.84
CA LEU A 166 14.17 24.41 -39.11
C LEU A 166 15.59 23.87 -39.38
N SER A 167 16.17 24.18 -40.55
CA SER A 167 17.50 23.71 -40.92
C SER A 167 18.59 24.37 -40.07
N THR A 168 18.44 25.67 -39.78
CA THR A 168 19.30 26.42 -38.88
C THR A 168 19.21 25.91 -37.43
N ILE A 169 17.99 25.68 -36.92
CA ILE A 169 17.79 25.13 -35.56
C ILE A 169 18.43 23.74 -35.44
N ARG A 170 18.19 22.87 -36.43
CA ARG A 170 18.80 21.53 -36.47
C ARG A 170 20.32 21.59 -36.48
N GLY A 171 20.90 22.50 -37.27
CA GLY A 171 22.35 22.70 -37.34
C GLY A 171 22.96 23.09 -36.00
N GLU A 172 22.29 23.96 -35.25
CA GLU A 172 22.75 24.39 -33.92
C GLU A 172 22.64 23.29 -32.86
N VAL A 173 21.57 22.48 -32.90
CA VAL A 173 21.45 21.32 -32.00
C VAL A 173 22.57 20.32 -32.28
N LEU A 174 22.87 20.03 -33.55
CA LEU A 174 23.99 19.15 -33.91
C LEU A 174 25.34 19.71 -33.49
N ASP A 175 25.55 21.01 -33.65
CA ASP A 175 26.77 21.70 -33.21
C ASP A 175 26.92 21.69 -31.67
N LEU A 176 25.83 21.86 -30.92
CA LEU A 176 25.83 21.69 -29.46
C LEU A 176 26.23 20.26 -29.06
N ILE A 177 25.62 19.25 -29.68
CA ILE A 177 25.93 17.83 -29.44
C ILE A 177 27.43 17.57 -29.70
N GLN A 178 27.97 18.06 -30.81
CA GLN A 178 29.39 17.87 -31.14
C GLN A 178 30.33 18.57 -30.14
N ARG A 179 29.98 19.78 -29.68
CA ARG A 179 30.79 20.52 -28.72
C ARG A 179 30.80 19.84 -27.34
N VAL A 180 29.66 19.32 -26.88
CA VAL A 180 29.61 18.52 -25.64
C VAL A 180 30.42 17.22 -25.80
N ALA A 181 30.27 16.52 -26.91
CA ALA A 181 31.01 15.27 -27.16
C ALA A 181 32.53 15.48 -27.18
N ARG A 182 33.02 16.59 -27.77
CA ARG A 182 34.45 16.94 -27.81
C ARG A 182 35.05 17.26 -26.44
N ILE A 183 34.25 17.68 -25.44
CA ILE A 183 34.75 17.91 -24.08
C ILE A 183 35.20 16.59 -23.45
N TYR A 184 34.44 15.51 -23.66
CA TYR A 184 34.76 14.18 -23.13
C TYR A 184 35.70 13.38 -24.05
N SER A 185 35.70 13.65 -25.36
CA SER A 185 36.54 12.98 -26.36
C SER A 185 37.36 13.97 -27.19
N PRO A 186 38.37 14.63 -26.62
CA PRO A 186 39.12 15.71 -27.28
C PRO A 186 39.98 15.26 -28.47
N ASN A 187 40.38 13.98 -28.50
CA ASN A 187 41.23 13.41 -29.56
C ASN A 187 40.44 12.79 -30.73
N SER A 188 39.11 12.78 -30.65
CA SER A 188 38.25 12.17 -31.67
C SER A 188 38.05 13.11 -32.86
N ALA A 189 38.18 12.59 -34.07
CA ALA A 189 37.94 13.36 -35.29
C ALA A 189 36.44 13.61 -35.49
N ASN A 190 35.59 12.62 -35.20
CA ASN A 190 34.13 12.71 -35.24
C ASN A 190 33.50 11.85 -34.12
N PRO A 191 33.27 12.41 -32.92
CA PRO A 191 32.76 11.67 -31.77
C PRO A 191 31.45 10.93 -32.04
N LEU A 192 30.57 11.51 -32.87
CA LEU A 192 29.27 10.94 -33.20
C LEU A 192 29.37 9.68 -34.09
N LEU A 193 30.40 9.57 -34.93
CA LEU A 193 30.60 8.41 -35.81
C LEU A 193 31.31 7.26 -35.09
N GLU A 194 32.00 7.56 -34.00
CA GLU A 194 32.72 6.60 -33.17
C GLU A 194 31.84 6.00 -32.05
N THR A 195 30.63 6.54 -31.84
CA THR A 195 29.67 6.09 -30.81
C THR A 195 28.72 5.04 -31.36
N SER A 196 28.30 4.08 -30.52
CA SER A 196 27.32 3.07 -30.93
C SER A 196 25.96 3.70 -31.31
N PHE A 197 25.37 3.21 -32.39
CA PHE A 197 24.04 3.67 -32.84
C PHE A 197 22.96 3.45 -31.76
N GLU A 198 23.06 2.36 -31.00
CA GLU A 198 22.15 2.03 -29.90
C GLU A 198 22.16 3.10 -28.79
N GLN A 199 23.33 3.57 -28.37
CA GLN A 199 23.46 4.62 -27.36
C GLN A 199 22.92 5.97 -27.87
N LEU A 200 23.18 6.30 -29.14
CA LEU A 200 22.65 7.51 -29.76
C LEU A 200 21.11 7.46 -29.86
N ALA A 201 20.55 6.34 -30.33
CA ALA A 201 19.10 6.15 -30.46
C ALA A 201 18.39 6.22 -29.08
N ARG A 202 18.97 5.59 -28.05
CA ARG A 202 18.46 5.69 -26.67
C ARG A 202 18.45 7.12 -26.15
N SER A 203 19.52 7.86 -26.41
CA SER A 203 19.66 9.24 -25.93
C SER A 203 18.70 10.19 -26.64
N VAL A 204 18.49 10.02 -27.95
CA VAL A 204 17.46 10.75 -28.70
C VAL A 204 16.07 10.47 -28.14
N SER A 205 15.76 9.21 -27.81
CA SER A 205 14.49 8.84 -27.19
C SER A 205 14.28 9.55 -25.84
N ARG A 206 15.31 9.60 -24.98
CA ARG A 206 15.26 10.30 -23.69
C ARG A 206 15.09 11.81 -23.84
N ILE A 207 15.83 12.44 -24.76
CA ILE A 207 15.68 13.86 -25.07
C ILE A 207 14.23 14.17 -25.47
N CYS A 208 13.63 13.36 -26.35
CA CYS A 208 12.24 13.53 -26.76
C CYS A 208 11.27 13.45 -25.57
N LEU A 209 11.43 12.46 -24.68
CA LEU A 209 10.58 12.28 -23.51
C LEU A 209 10.72 13.44 -22.51
N HIS A 210 11.94 13.84 -22.16
CA HIS A 210 12.18 14.98 -21.28
C HIS A 210 11.64 16.29 -21.87
N SER A 211 11.75 16.46 -23.19
CA SER A 211 11.20 17.63 -23.91
C SER A 211 9.67 17.64 -23.85
N LEU A 212 9.01 16.50 -23.98
CA LEU A 212 7.56 16.40 -23.82
C LEU A 212 7.13 16.80 -22.41
N VAL A 213 7.78 16.25 -21.38
CA VAL A 213 7.52 16.57 -19.96
C VAL A 213 7.69 18.07 -19.68
N LEU A 214 8.71 18.69 -20.28
CA LEU A 214 8.95 20.14 -20.19
C LEU A 214 7.83 20.95 -20.88
N LEU A 215 7.37 20.52 -22.05
CA LEU A 215 6.24 21.16 -22.73
C LEU A 215 4.91 21.02 -21.96
N GLU A 216 4.73 19.96 -21.16
CA GLU A 216 3.56 19.81 -20.29
C GLU A 216 3.57 20.76 -19.09
N GLN A 217 4.74 21.24 -18.68
CA GLN A 217 4.89 22.14 -17.54
C GLN A 217 4.63 23.60 -17.88
N LEU A 218 4.48 23.92 -19.17
CA LEU A 218 4.12 25.27 -19.60
C LEU A 218 2.61 25.54 -19.33
N PRO A 219 2.25 26.76 -18.90
CA PRO A 219 0.90 27.10 -18.45
C PRO A 219 -0.13 27.21 -19.60
N LEU A 220 0.35 27.20 -20.85
CA LEU A 220 -0.48 27.20 -22.06
C LEU A 220 -0.45 25.79 -22.68
N ASP A 221 -1.49 25.42 -23.45
CA ASP A 221 -1.52 24.14 -24.18
C ASP A 221 -0.61 24.19 -25.43
N VAL A 222 0.69 24.44 -25.18
CA VAL A 222 1.75 24.60 -26.18
C VAL A 222 1.99 23.29 -26.94
N LYS A 223 1.51 22.16 -26.43
CA LYS A 223 1.58 20.85 -27.10
C LYS A 223 0.88 20.82 -28.46
N ARG A 224 -0.09 21.72 -28.65
CA ARG A 224 -0.84 21.86 -29.92
C ARG A 224 -0.25 22.90 -30.86
N TYR A 225 0.80 23.61 -30.43
CA TYR A 225 1.39 24.68 -31.24
C TYR A 225 2.26 24.09 -32.34
N THR A 226 2.17 24.70 -33.52
CA THR A 226 3.16 24.50 -34.58
C THR A 226 4.50 25.12 -34.17
N ILE A 227 5.61 24.68 -34.79
CA ILE A 227 6.96 25.22 -34.50
C ILE A 227 7.01 26.75 -34.69
N ASN A 228 6.27 27.29 -35.66
CA ASN A 228 6.15 28.73 -35.88
C ASN A 228 5.44 29.45 -34.73
N GLU A 229 4.36 28.87 -34.19
CA GLU A 229 3.61 29.41 -33.06
C GLU A 229 4.42 29.34 -31.76
N LEU A 230 5.13 28.23 -31.53
CA LEU A 230 6.04 28.06 -30.40
C LEU A 230 7.17 29.09 -30.44
N HIS A 231 7.82 29.27 -31.59
CA HIS A 231 8.87 30.28 -31.75
C HIS A 231 8.32 31.70 -31.56
N GLY A 232 7.13 32.00 -32.10
CA GLY A 232 6.46 33.28 -31.91
C GLY A 232 6.10 33.56 -30.44
N TYR A 233 5.67 32.53 -29.70
CA TYR A 233 5.42 32.59 -28.27
C TYR A 233 6.69 32.85 -27.47
N LEU A 234 7.76 32.06 -27.70
CA LEU A 234 9.07 32.25 -27.05
C LEU A 234 9.64 33.64 -27.33
N ARG A 235 9.57 34.11 -28.57
CA ARG A 235 10.04 35.45 -28.95
C ARG A 235 9.28 36.56 -28.21
N LYS A 236 7.96 36.47 -28.12
CA LYS A 236 7.15 37.46 -27.37
C LYS A 236 7.54 37.49 -25.90
N ALA A 237 7.68 36.32 -25.27
CA ALA A 237 8.12 36.21 -23.88
C ALA A 237 9.53 36.79 -23.66
N ILE A 238 10.46 36.50 -24.57
CA ILE A 238 11.85 36.99 -24.51
C ILE A 238 11.92 38.50 -24.73
N GLN A 239 11.15 39.04 -25.68
CA GLN A 239 11.09 40.48 -25.95
C GLN A 239 10.43 41.26 -24.80
N GLY A 240 9.48 40.65 -24.07
CA GLY A 240 8.90 41.21 -22.86
C GLY A 240 9.89 41.37 -21.71
N TYR A 241 10.90 40.49 -21.62
CA TYR A 241 11.87 40.46 -20.52
C TYR A 241 13.19 41.22 -20.77
N GLY A 242 13.61 41.40 -22.01
CA GLY A 242 14.81 42.21 -22.33
C GLY A 242 16.09 41.39 -22.48
N ALA A 243 17.11 41.64 -21.65
CA ALA A 243 18.44 41.01 -21.78
C ALA A 243 18.57 39.77 -20.87
N TYR A 244 19.24 38.71 -21.35
CA TYR A 244 19.39 37.43 -20.63
C TYR A 244 19.93 37.60 -19.20
N GLN A 245 20.87 38.52 -18.99
CA GLN A 245 21.49 38.80 -17.69
C GLN A 245 20.49 39.24 -16.60
N GLN A 246 19.33 39.79 -16.98
CA GLN A 246 18.27 40.18 -16.04
C GLN A 246 17.44 38.99 -15.57
N VAL A 247 17.43 37.89 -16.34
CA VAL A 247 16.66 36.67 -16.06
C VAL A 247 17.55 35.55 -15.48
N ALA A 248 18.86 35.58 -15.75
CA ALA A 248 19.84 34.59 -15.30
C ALA A 248 19.86 34.31 -13.77
N PRO A 249 19.73 35.30 -12.85
CA PRO A 249 19.66 35.02 -11.41
C PRO A 249 18.42 34.20 -11.04
N TRP A 250 17.32 34.40 -11.77
CA TRP A 250 16.05 33.73 -11.50
C TRP A 250 16.00 32.32 -12.09
N LEU A 251 16.66 32.06 -13.22
CA LEU A 251 16.73 30.71 -13.82
C LEU A 251 17.30 29.66 -12.85
N LYS A 252 18.32 30.03 -12.06
CA LYS A 252 18.93 29.16 -11.03
C LYS A 252 17.98 28.82 -9.88
N HIS A 253 16.95 29.64 -9.65
CA HIS A 253 15.95 29.44 -8.60
C HIS A 253 14.62 28.88 -9.13
N LEU A 254 14.29 29.15 -10.40
CA LEU A 254 13.04 28.71 -11.03
C LEU A 254 13.04 27.22 -11.38
N SER A 255 14.19 26.67 -11.80
CA SER A 255 14.36 25.22 -11.96
C SER A 255 14.10 24.47 -10.65
N ARG A 256 14.37 25.09 -9.49
CA ARG A 256 14.01 24.57 -8.17
C ARG A 256 12.52 24.77 -7.81
N SER A 257 11.89 25.84 -8.29
CA SER A 257 10.48 26.16 -7.99
C SER A 257 9.46 25.42 -8.86
N ALA A 258 9.84 24.93 -10.06
CA ALA A 258 9.02 24.03 -10.86
C ALA A 258 8.68 22.74 -10.09
N TYR A 259 9.58 22.30 -9.20
CA TYR A 259 9.36 21.18 -8.28
C TYR A 259 8.47 21.52 -7.09
N ALA A 260 8.39 22.78 -6.66
CA ALA A 260 7.44 23.20 -5.64
C ALA A 260 5.98 23.01 -6.10
N GLY A 261 5.72 23.19 -7.40
CA GLY A 261 4.43 22.84 -8.01
C GLY A 261 4.08 21.35 -7.89
N ARG A 262 5.07 20.46 -7.95
CA ARG A 262 4.89 19.01 -7.73
C ARG A 262 4.68 18.66 -6.25
N ILE A 263 5.34 19.35 -5.33
CA ILE A 263 5.16 19.18 -3.87
C ILE A 263 3.72 19.53 -3.46
N VAL A 264 3.12 20.56 -4.06
CA VAL A 264 1.74 20.99 -3.78
C VAL A 264 0.71 20.10 -4.52
N ALA A 265 1.04 19.60 -5.72
CA ALA A 265 0.16 18.74 -6.51
C ALA A 265 0.12 17.27 -6.04
N GLY A 266 1.20 16.76 -5.42
CA GLY A 266 1.30 15.37 -4.97
C GLY A 266 0.80 15.11 -3.54
N ALA A 267 0.60 16.14 -2.71
CA ALA A 267 0.36 15.96 -1.28
C ALA A 267 -1.13 15.94 -0.85
N ASN A 268 -2.08 16.44 -1.67
CA ASN A 268 -3.52 16.41 -1.35
C ASN A 268 -4.40 16.77 -2.58
N PRO A 269 -5.49 16.05 -2.90
CA PRO A 269 -6.43 16.46 -3.96
C PRO A 269 -7.08 17.84 -3.73
N VAL A 270 -7.13 18.32 -2.48
CA VAL A 270 -7.65 19.64 -2.13
C VAL A 270 -6.68 20.78 -2.51
N THR A 271 -5.36 20.54 -2.48
CA THR A 271 -4.36 21.55 -2.88
C THR A 271 -4.26 21.73 -4.38
N LEU A 272 -4.57 20.68 -5.17
CA LEU A 272 -4.86 20.82 -6.61
C LEU A 272 -6.03 21.78 -6.86
N GLY A 273 -7.10 21.66 -6.06
CA GLY A 273 -8.23 22.58 -6.10
C GLY A 273 -7.87 24.02 -5.72
N ALA A 274 -7.00 24.21 -4.72
CA ALA A 274 -6.57 25.55 -4.27
C ALA A 274 -5.61 26.25 -5.25
N TRP A 275 -4.66 25.54 -5.85
CA TRP A 275 -3.78 26.08 -6.89
C TRP A 275 -4.56 26.43 -8.16
N TRP A 276 -5.49 25.55 -8.56
CA TRP A 276 -6.41 25.79 -9.68
C TRP A 276 -7.36 26.98 -9.39
N LEU A 277 -7.91 27.09 -8.17
CA LEU A 277 -8.71 28.25 -7.76
C LEU A 277 -7.90 29.55 -7.73
N ALA A 278 -6.62 29.51 -7.35
CA ALA A 278 -5.74 30.69 -7.41
C ALA A 278 -5.47 31.14 -8.85
N SER A 279 -5.29 30.22 -9.80
CA SER A 279 -5.14 30.56 -11.23
C SER A 279 -6.44 31.10 -11.85
N GLU A 280 -7.61 30.60 -11.43
CA GLU A 280 -8.90 31.04 -11.95
C GLU A 280 -9.37 32.38 -11.34
N ILE A 281 -9.04 32.64 -10.07
CA ILE A 281 -9.37 33.91 -9.37
C ILE A 281 -8.42 35.05 -9.79
N GLY A 282 -7.17 34.74 -10.20
CA GLY A 282 -6.25 35.71 -10.81
C GLY A 282 -6.73 36.27 -12.16
N ARG A 283 -7.68 35.60 -12.82
CA ARG A 283 -8.21 36.00 -14.13
C ARG A 283 -9.02 37.31 -14.12
N ARG A 284 -9.40 37.81 -12.94
CA ARG A 284 -10.10 39.11 -12.78
C ARG A 284 -9.29 40.18 -12.04
N GLY A 285 -8.06 39.87 -11.61
CA GLY A 285 -7.20 40.79 -10.88
C GLY A 285 -5.77 40.76 -11.41
N THR A 286 -5.39 41.76 -12.23
CA THR A 286 -4.03 42.08 -12.71
C THR A 286 -3.43 41.20 -13.82
N GLN A 287 -3.79 41.53 -15.06
CA GLN A 287 -3.25 40.98 -16.32
C GLN A 287 -1.70 41.05 -16.41
N LYS A 288 -1.07 42.06 -15.78
CA LYS A 288 0.40 42.25 -15.75
C LYS A 288 1.18 41.26 -14.87
N MET A 289 0.56 40.65 -13.85
CA MET A 289 1.24 39.64 -13.04
C MET A 289 1.27 38.28 -13.73
N VAL A 290 0.20 37.93 -14.47
CA VAL A 290 0.09 36.68 -15.23
C VAL A 290 1.04 36.68 -16.43
N GLU A 291 1.13 37.77 -17.19
CA GLU A 291 2.08 37.91 -18.30
C GLU A 291 3.53 37.73 -17.82
N ASN A 292 3.91 38.35 -16.70
CA ASN A 292 5.25 38.20 -16.14
C ASN A 292 5.59 36.76 -15.71
N VAL A 293 4.65 35.98 -15.16
CA VAL A 293 4.91 34.59 -14.73
C VAL A 293 4.98 33.64 -15.93
N VAL A 294 4.08 33.80 -16.89
CA VAL A 294 4.01 33.01 -18.14
C VAL A 294 5.27 33.23 -18.98
N ASP A 295 5.71 34.49 -19.11
CA ASP A 295 6.90 34.85 -19.86
C ASP A 295 8.19 34.35 -19.15
N ARG A 296 8.22 34.24 -17.81
CA ARG A 296 9.34 33.63 -17.05
C ARG A 296 9.45 32.14 -17.29
N GLN A 297 8.34 31.43 -17.27
CA GLN A 297 8.30 29.98 -17.47
C GLN A 297 8.71 29.60 -18.90
N ALA A 298 8.36 30.41 -19.89
CA ALA A 298 8.80 30.23 -21.28
C ALA A 298 10.32 30.36 -21.44
N VAL A 299 10.94 31.35 -20.76
CA VAL A 299 12.40 31.52 -20.77
C VAL A 299 13.12 30.40 -20.01
N ALA A 300 12.55 29.95 -18.89
CA ALA A 300 13.08 28.79 -18.15
C ALA A 300 13.01 27.50 -18.99
N ALA A 301 11.89 27.25 -19.67
CA ALA A 301 11.72 26.10 -20.55
C ALA A 301 12.76 26.05 -21.70
N LEU A 302 13.15 27.21 -22.25
CA LEU A 302 14.22 27.26 -23.27
C LEU A 302 15.58 26.86 -22.69
N HIS A 303 15.90 27.37 -21.50
CA HIS A 303 17.14 27.03 -20.80
C HIS A 303 17.18 25.54 -20.42
N ASP A 304 16.07 25.02 -19.90
CA ASP A 304 15.92 23.62 -19.50
C ASP A 304 15.99 22.68 -20.72
N PHE A 305 15.43 23.07 -21.87
CA PHE A 305 15.52 22.30 -23.11
C PHE A 305 16.96 22.15 -23.62
N ILE A 306 17.74 23.24 -23.62
CA ILE A 306 19.17 23.22 -23.99
C ILE A 306 19.96 22.36 -22.99
N THR A 307 19.62 22.49 -21.71
CA THR A 307 20.25 21.72 -20.63
C THR A 307 19.97 20.23 -20.80
N ILE A 308 18.73 19.82 -21.09
CA ILE A 308 18.33 18.42 -21.34
C ILE A 308 19.17 17.80 -22.47
N ILE A 309 19.30 18.50 -23.60
CA ILE A 309 20.12 18.01 -24.73
C ILE A 309 21.57 17.84 -24.29
N GLY A 310 22.12 18.84 -23.61
CA GLY A 310 23.49 18.83 -23.10
C GLY A 310 23.76 17.69 -22.12
N THR A 311 22.88 17.48 -21.16
CA THR A 311 23.02 16.46 -20.11
C THR A 311 22.89 15.04 -20.66
N GLU A 312 22.00 14.81 -21.62
CA GLU A 312 21.84 13.48 -22.24
C GLU A 312 23.05 13.13 -23.12
N VAL A 313 23.59 14.11 -23.86
CA VAL A 313 24.83 13.91 -24.62
C VAL A 313 26.01 13.69 -23.68
N ALA A 314 26.12 14.47 -22.59
CA ALA A 314 27.16 14.27 -21.58
C ALA A 314 27.07 12.87 -20.94
N ASN A 315 25.87 12.33 -20.76
CA ASN A 315 25.66 10.97 -20.23
C ASN A 315 26.08 9.86 -21.23
N VAL A 316 26.14 10.14 -22.53
CA VAL A 316 26.68 9.19 -23.53
C VAL A 316 28.20 9.13 -23.48
N TYR A 317 28.86 10.28 -23.43
CA TYR A 317 30.31 10.39 -23.55
C TYR A 317 31.05 10.42 -22.20
N GLY A 318 30.36 10.80 -21.13
CA GLY A 318 30.84 10.84 -19.76
C GLY A 318 30.18 9.73 -18.92
N PRO A 319 30.79 8.53 -18.79
CA PRO A 319 30.23 7.46 -17.99
C PRO A 319 30.09 7.94 -16.54
N GLY A 320 28.92 7.75 -15.92
CA GLY A 320 28.70 8.20 -14.55
C GLY A 320 28.31 9.68 -14.39
N TYR A 321 28.06 10.43 -15.48
CA TYR A 321 27.73 11.87 -15.43
C TYR A 321 26.57 12.20 -14.49
N ARG A 322 25.51 11.38 -14.50
CA ARG A 322 24.34 11.59 -13.63
C ARG A 322 24.67 11.35 -12.16
N GLN A 323 25.50 10.35 -11.88
CA GLN A 323 25.82 9.88 -10.54
C GLN A 323 26.91 10.70 -9.83
N ARG A 324 27.68 11.50 -10.57
CA ARG A 324 28.63 12.47 -9.99
C ARG A 324 27.96 13.76 -9.50
N ASP A 325 26.65 13.92 -9.71
CA ASP A 325 25.93 15.11 -9.26
C ASP A 325 25.72 15.12 -7.74
N ALA A 326 25.93 16.27 -7.10
CA ALA A 326 25.77 16.40 -5.65
C ALA A 326 24.36 16.06 -5.16
N ALA A 327 23.30 16.36 -5.95
CA ALA A 327 21.93 16.00 -5.57
C ALA A 327 21.70 14.49 -5.66
N TRP A 328 22.32 13.83 -6.64
CA TRP A 328 22.26 12.38 -6.76
C TRP A 328 22.98 11.69 -5.61
N VAL A 329 24.18 12.17 -5.24
CA VAL A 329 24.96 11.65 -4.10
C VAL A 329 24.18 11.84 -2.79
N TYR A 330 23.57 13.00 -2.57
CA TYR A 330 22.71 13.18 -1.39
C TYR A 330 21.54 12.18 -1.37
N GLY A 331 20.84 12.03 -2.49
CA GLY A 331 19.69 11.14 -2.58
C GLY A 331 20.05 9.66 -2.35
N SER A 332 21.21 9.23 -2.82
CA SER A 332 21.70 7.86 -2.60
C SER A 332 22.14 7.63 -1.16
N GLU A 333 22.82 8.60 -0.53
CA GLU A 333 23.18 8.52 0.91
C GLU A 333 21.94 8.59 1.82
N LEU A 334 20.92 9.36 1.43
CA LEU A 334 19.63 9.37 2.13
C LEU A 334 18.96 7.98 2.04
N ALA A 335 18.96 7.35 0.87
CA ALA A 335 18.44 5.99 0.70
C ALA A 335 19.25 4.94 1.49
N GLU A 336 20.57 5.13 1.63
CA GLU A 336 21.43 4.29 2.47
C GLU A 336 21.12 4.45 3.96
N LEU A 337 20.94 5.68 4.43
CA LEU A 337 20.53 5.96 5.80
C LEU A 337 19.16 5.32 6.09
N VAL A 338 18.20 5.50 5.17
CA VAL A 338 16.85 4.93 5.24
C VAL A 338 16.87 3.39 5.27
N SER A 339 17.77 2.74 4.53
CA SER A 339 17.88 1.28 4.53
C SER A 339 18.52 0.74 5.81
N ARG A 340 19.45 1.48 6.42
CA ARG A 340 20.19 1.03 7.62
C ARG A 340 19.46 1.25 8.93
N PHE A 341 18.63 2.27 9.05
CA PHE A 341 17.89 2.56 10.28
C PHE A 341 16.41 2.15 10.18
N PRO A 342 15.77 1.80 11.32
CA PRO A 342 14.33 1.55 11.34
C PRO A 342 13.60 2.84 11.00
N ILE A 343 12.62 2.73 10.11
CA ILE A 343 11.89 3.88 9.56
C ILE A 343 10.52 3.98 10.18
N SER A 344 10.19 5.13 10.74
CA SER A 344 8.79 5.49 11.00
C SER A 344 8.14 6.01 9.72
N ARG A 345 6.80 6.04 9.68
CA ARG A 345 6.08 6.71 8.59
C ARG A 345 6.54 8.16 8.42
N ASP A 346 6.83 8.85 9.52
CA ASP A 346 7.34 10.21 9.50
C ASP A 346 8.73 10.26 8.85
N SER A 347 9.65 9.37 9.22
CA SER A 347 10.96 9.24 8.55
C SER A 347 10.79 9.04 7.04
N LEU A 348 9.87 8.15 6.62
CA LEU A 348 9.63 7.85 5.21
C LEU A 348 9.05 9.06 4.47
N VAL A 349 8.03 9.70 5.02
CA VAL A 349 7.39 10.89 4.43
C VAL A 349 8.40 12.01 4.28
N HIS A 350 9.23 12.24 5.30
CA HIS A 350 10.28 13.25 5.25
C HIS A 350 11.36 12.89 4.23
N ALA A 351 11.80 11.62 4.16
CA ALA A 351 12.76 11.16 3.15
C ALA A 351 12.24 11.36 1.72
N LEU A 352 10.97 10.99 1.46
CA LEU A 352 10.33 11.19 0.17
C LEU A 352 10.17 12.67 -0.18
N ARG A 353 9.83 13.53 0.80
CA ARG A 353 9.76 15.00 0.60
C ARG A 353 11.12 15.57 0.24
N GLU A 354 12.17 15.18 0.95
CA GLU A 354 13.53 15.62 0.64
C GLU A 354 13.96 15.18 -0.75
N LEU A 355 13.74 13.91 -1.10
CA LEU A 355 14.02 13.39 -2.43
C LEU A 355 13.22 14.12 -3.52
N THR A 356 11.97 14.48 -3.26
CA THR A 356 11.14 15.27 -4.19
C THR A 356 11.75 16.65 -4.45
N ALA A 357 12.33 17.27 -3.42
CA ALA A 357 12.93 18.60 -3.50
C ALA A 357 14.31 18.61 -4.18
N LEU A 358 14.95 17.46 -4.39
CA LEU A 358 16.27 17.39 -5.01
C LEU A 358 16.24 17.76 -6.50
N PRO A 359 17.13 18.66 -6.96
CA PRO A 359 17.28 19.00 -8.37
C PRO A 359 18.13 17.94 -9.10
N LEU A 360 17.55 16.74 -9.30
CA LEU A 360 18.21 15.66 -10.02
C LEU A 360 18.27 15.96 -11.52
N ARG A 361 19.36 15.56 -12.19
CA ARG A 361 19.55 15.73 -13.65
C ARG A 361 18.59 14.88 -14.49
N SER A 362 18.00 13.86 -13.89
CA SER A 362 17.07 12.94 -14.55
C SER A 362 15.93 12.55 -13.60
N GLU A 363 14.70 12.53 -14.12
CA GLU A 363 13.53 12.06 -13.36
C GLU A 363 13.55 10.54 -13.15
N TYR A 364 14.26 9.80 -14.00
CA TYR A 364 14.45 8.36 -13.84
C TYR A 364 15.25 8.04 -12.57
N ASP A 365 16.29 8.84 -12.29
CA ASP A 365 17.07 8.70 -11.06
C ASP A 365 16.20 8.96 -9.82
N ARG A 366 15.22 9.87 -9.92
CA ARG A 366 14.24 10.11 -8.85
C ARG A 366 13.33 8.92 -8.61
N ILE A 367 12.78 8.34 -9.69
CA ILE A 367 11.93 7.14 -9.61
C ILE A 367 12.71 5.97 -9.00
N TYR A 368 13.97 5.81 -9.41
CA TYR A 368 14.86 4.81 -8.85
C TYR A 368 15.06 5.02 -7.34
N LEU A 369 15.44 6.23 -6.92
CA LEU A 369 15.63 6.54 -5.50
C LEU A 369 14.32 6.43 -4.69
N TYR A 370 13.16 6.74 -5.28
CA TYR A 370 11.87 6.48 -4.63
C TYR A 370 11.64 4.99 -4.38
N ARG A 371 11.96 4.14 -5.35
CA ARG A 371 11.86 2.68 -5.19
C ARG A 371 12.83 2.18 -4.13
N CYS A 372 14.05 2.71 -4.07
CA CYS A 372 15.02 2.38 -3.04
C CYS A 372 14.48 2.74 -1.65
N ILE A 373 13.98 3.96 -1.48
CA ILE A 373 13.43 4.45 -0.20
C ILE A 373 12.18 3.66 0.20
N ALA A 374 11.24 3.46 -0.73
CA ALA A 374 9.99 2.75 -0.47
C ALA A 374 10.18 1.25 -0.18
N ASN A 375 11.18 0.62 -0.79
CA ASN A 375 11.50 -0.80 -0.55
C ASN A 375 12.55 -1.01 0.54
N HIS A 376 12.97 0.04 1.26
CA HIS A 376 14.02 0.00 2.28
C HIS A 376 15.35 -0.59 1.78
N ARG A 377 15.71 -0.30 0.52
CA ARG A 377 16.93 -0.79 -0.10
C ARG A 377 17.94 0.33 -0.27
N ALA A 378 19.20 0.00 -0.02
CA ALA A 378 20.33 0.80 -0.47
C ALA A 378 20.24 1.06 -1.98
N ALA A 379 20.64 2.25 -2.40
CA ALA A 379 20.79 2.57 -3.82
C ALA A 379 21.93 1.75 -4.49
N GLY A 380 22.74 1.02 -3.72
CA GLY A 380 23.70 0.01 -4.20
C GLY A 380 24.85 0.52 -5.07
N LEU A 381 24.86 1.81 -5.40
CA LEU A 381 25.77 2.42 -6.36
C LEU A 381 26.86 3.18 -5.62
N ARG A 382 27.95 2.47 -5.28
CA ARG A 382 29.19 3.02 -4.71
C ARG A 382 29.99 3.81 -5.76
N LEU A 383 29.41 4.89 -6.29
CA LEU A 383 29.94 5.63 -7.44
C LEU A 383 30.52 7.00 -7.09
N ALA A 384 30.22 7.54 -5.92
CA ALA A 384 30.70 8.85 -5.52
C ALA A 384 32.11 8.75 -4.93
N ASP A 385 33.11 8.88 -5.80
CA ASP A 385 34.45 9.25 -5.34
C ASP A 385 34.40 10.69 -4.80
N SER A 386 34.87 10.89 -3.55
CA SER A 386 34.87 12.21 -2.89
C SER A 386 35.62 13.27 -3.70
N ALA A 387 36.57 12.84 -4.54
CA ALA A 387 37.32 13.69 -5.47
C ALA A 387 36.45 14.37 -6.55
N GLY A 388 35.28 13.78 -6.88
CA GLY A 388 34.36 14.33 -7.87
C GLY A 388 33.54 15.52 -7.36
N LEU A 389 33.44 15.70 -6.03
CA LEU A 389 32.64 16.74 -5.39
C LEU A 389 33.52 17.86 -4.82
N THR A 390 33.06 19.10 -4.94
CA THR A 390 33.70 20.22 -4.24
C THR A 390 33.56 20.04 -2.73
N ARG A 391 34.53 20.52 -1.95
CA ARG A 391 34.46 20.46 -0.47
C ARG A 391 33.18 21.09 0.07
N ALA A 392 32.74 22.22 -0.50
CA ALA A 392 31.51 22.89 -0.10
C ALA A 392 30.26 22.00 -0.33
N ALA A 393 30.21 21.25 -1.43
CA ALA A 393 29.13 20.30 -1.69
C ALA A 393 29.15 19.12 -0.71
N ARG A 394 30.34 18.61 -0.37
CA ARG A 394 30.49 17.54 0.63
C ARG A 394 30.02 18.00 2.01
N GLU A 395 30.36 19.22 2.41
CA GLU A 395 29.92 19.81 3.69
C GLU A 395 28.40 20.07 3.73
N ASP A 396 27.78 20.45 2.60
CA ASP A 396 26.32 20.61 2.49
C ASP A 396 25.59 19.26 2.64
N ILE A 397 26.07 18.22 1.93
CA ILE A 397 25.55 16.85 2.03
C ILE A 397 25.63 16.36 3.48
N ALA A 398 26.81 16.49 4.11
CA ALA A 398 27.02 16.09 5.49
C ALA A 398 26.05 16.78 6.47
N LYS A 399 25.90 18.11 6.38
CA LYS A 399 24.96 18.87 7.23
C LYS A 399 23.52 18.44 7.06
N ARG A 400 23.10 18.16 5.83
CA ARG A 400 21.73 17.71 5.53
C ARG A 400 21.48 16.30 6.08
N LEU A 401 22.44 15.38 5.92
CA LEU A 401 22.38 14.04 6.51
C LEU A 401 22.35 14.10 8.05
N GLU A 402 23.17 14.96 8.67
CA GLU A 402 23.16 15.17 10.12
C GLU A 402 21.81 15.71 10.61
N HIS A 403 21.24 16.67 9.89
CA HIS A 403 19.94 17.23 10.21
C HIS A 403 18.83 16.17 10.11
N PHE A 404 18.83 15.40 9.02
CA PHE A 404 17.86 14.34 8.80
C PHE A 404 17.98 13.25 9.87
N TYR A 405 19.21 12.82 10.17
CA TYR A 405 19.49 11.82 11.20
C TYR A 405 18.97 12.24 12.58
N ARG A 406 19.26 13.48 13.00
CA ARG A 406 18.85 13.95 14.33
C ARG A 406 17.34 14.08 14.49
N ASN A 407 16.64 14.47 13.43
CA ASN A 407 15.22 14.82 13.52
C ASN A 407 14.27 13.68 13.12
N HIS A 408 14.74 12.74 12.31
CA HIS A 408 13.88 11.78 11.64
C HIS A 408 14.39 10.34 11.74
N VAL A 409 15.54 10.06 12.36
CA VAL A 409 16.04 8.68 12.51
C VAL A 409 15.86 8.18 13.95
N HIS A 410 15.20 7.04 14.06
CA HIS A 410 14.94 6.32 15.31
C HIS A 410 15.83 5.06 15.41
N GLY A 411 15.83 4.39 16.57
CA GLY A 411 16.64 3.18 16.79
C GLY A 411 18.15 3.40 16.68
N GLN A 412 18.65 4.42 17.39
CA GLN A 412 20.07 4.81 17.36
C GLN A 412 20.91 3.86 18.23
N THR A 413 21.12 2.62 17.78
CA THR A 413 22.11 1.76 18.41
C THR A 413 23.51 2.29 18.14
N PRO A 414 24.41 2.31 19.14
CA PRO A 414 25.74 2.87 18.98
C PRO A 414 26.56 2.10 17.94
N GLU A 415 26.36 0.78 17.81
CA GLU A 415 27.06 -0.02 16.79
C GLU A 415 26.65 0.39 15.37
N VAL A 416 25.35 0.36 15.06
CA VAL A 416 24.82 0.67 13.71
C VAL A 416 25.12 2.13 13.33
N ARG A 417 25.03 3.05 14.31
CA ARG A 417 25.45 4.45 14.13
C ARG A 417 26.92 4.54 13.76
N SER A 418 27.81 3.87 14.49
CA SER A 418 29.25 3.95 14.24
C SER A 418 29.63 3.36 12.89
N GLU A 419 29.01 2.25 12.50
CA GLU A 419 29.24 1.60 11.21
C GLU A 419 28.79 2.50 10.05
N TRP A 420 27.55 3.02 10.11
CA TRP A 420 27.06 3.96 9.11
C TRP A 420 27.88 5.25 9.06
N GLN A 421 28.24 5.81 10.22
CA GLN A 421 29.07 7.01 10.30
C GLN A 421 30.42 6.79 9.63
N ASN A 422 31.16 5.73 9.99
CA ASN A 422 32.46 5.43 9.39
C ASN A 422 32.38 5.26 7.87
N ASP A 423 31.30 4.63 7.41
CA ASP A 423 31.03 4.40 6.00
C ASP A 423 30.78 5.70 5.21
N VAL A 424 29.95 6.60 5.75
CA VAL A 424 29.68 7.90 5.11
C VAL A 424 30.90 8.82 5.20
N GLU A 425 31.60 8.83 6.35
CA GLU A 425 32.81 9.63 6.53
C GLU A 425 33.92 9.22 5.55
N SER A 426 34.07 7.92 5.31
CA SER A 426 34.98 7.38 4.30
C SER A 426 34.62 7.82 2.88
N ARG A 427 33.32 7.79 2.52
CA ARG A 427 32.84 8.19 1.19
C ARG A 427 32.87 9.69 0.93
N LEU A 428 32.57 10.51 1.94
CA LEU A 428 32.59 11.96 1.82
C LEU A 428 33.96 12.56 2.15
N ASP A 429 34.89 11.79 2.74
CA ASP A 429 36.17 12.30 3.24
C ASP A 429 35.97 13.55 4.11
N LEU A 430 34.98 13.46 5.00
CA LEU A 430 34.58 14.47 5.99
C LEU A 430 34.16 13.77 7.27
N LYS A 431 34.45 14.36 8.42
CA LYS A 431 33.92 13.89 9.70
C LYS A 431 32.51 14.41 9.91
N LEU A 432 31.61 13.52 10.33
CA LEU A 432 30.26 13.86 10.72
C LEU A 432 30.22 14.21 12.20
N HIS A 433 29.45 15.24 12.54
CA HIS A 433 29.26 15.70 13.90
C HIS A 433 27.86 15.35 14.36
N PHE A 434 27.70 14.17 14.92
CA PHE A 434 26.52 13.86 15.72
C PHE A 434 26.87 14.24 17.17
N GLY A 435 26.00 14.99 17.86
CA GLY A 435 26.22 15.28 19.28
C GLY A 435 26.45 14.00 20.09
N GLU A 436 26.95 14.13 21.33
CA GLU A 436 27.00 12.99 22.24
C GLU A 436 25.65 12.27 22.23
N PRO A 437 25.61 10.93 22.18
CA PRO A 437 24.36 10.19 22.26
C PRO A 437 23.64 10.68 23.50
N GLY A 438 22.59 11.48 23.31
CA GLY A 438 21.81 11.97 24.43
C GLY A 438 21.35 10.75 25.21
N GLU A 439 21.57 10.76 26.52
CA GLU A 439 20.94 9.82 27.44
C GLU A 439 19.49 9.66 26.99
N VAL A 440 19.11 8.46 26.57
CA VAL A 440 17.72 8.16 26.20
C VAL A 440 16.92 8.43 27.46
N SER A 441 16.32 9.62 27.53
CA SER A 441 15.58 10.07 28.69
C SER A 441 14.53 9.01 29.01
N THR A 442 14.47 8.58 30.27
CA THR A 442 13.51 7.56 30.74
C THR A 442 12.06 7.95 30.41
N ALA A 443 11.78 9.24 30.25
CA ALA A 443 10.51 9.76 29.74
C ALA A 443 10.10 9.19 28.37
N HIS A 444 11.07 8.93 27.47
CA HIS A 444 10.80 8.35 26.15
C HIS A 444 10.53 6.83 26.20
N SER A 445 10.90 6.13 27.26
CA SER A 445 10.57 4.70 27.40
C SER A 445 9.10 4.49 27.71
N ASP A 446 8.55 5.32 28.61
CA ASP A 446 7.13 5.26 28.99
C ASP A 446 6.24 5.67 27.81
N GLU A 447 6.61 6.72 27.07
CA GLU A 447 5.90 7.15 25.85
C GLU A 447 5.88 6.06 24.76
N ARG A 448 6.98 5.32 24.60
CA ARG A 448 7.07 4.20 23.64
C ARG A 448 6.17 3.03 24.02
N ALA A 449 6.10 2.68 25.31
CA ALA A 449 5.21 1.63 25.79
C ALA A 449 3.73 2.02 25.59
N GLU A 450 3.36 3.28 25.88
CA GLU A 450 2.01 3.77 25.60
C GLU A 450 1.70 3.74 24.10
N ALA A 451 2.63 4.17 23.23
CA ALA A 451 2.45 4.16 21.78
C ALA A 451 2.30 2.74 21.23
N ALA A 452 3.10 1.80 21.73
CA ALA A 452 3.02 0.39 21.37
C ALA A 452 1.65 -0.21 21.78
N LEU A 453 1.14 0.12 22.96
CA LEU A 453 -0.17 -0.35 23.41
C LEU A 453 -1.31 0.26 22.57
N ARG A 454 -1.23 1.56 22.23
CA ARG A 454 -2.16 2.21 21.31
C ARG A 454 -2.15 1.54 19.93
N SER A 455 -0.99 1.12 19.45
CA SER A 455 -0.87 0.40 18.17
C SER A 455 -1.51 -0.99 18.23
N VAL A 456 -1.32 -1.76 19.31
CA VAL A 456 -2.04 -3.04 19.51
C VAL A 456 -3.55 -2.81 19.49
N HIS A 457 -4.05 -1.84 20.27
CA HIS A 457 -5.47 -1.50 20.29
C HIS A 457 -5.99 -1.09 18.90
N ALA A 458 -5.24 -0.26 18.18
CA ALA A 458 -5.59 0.16 16.83
C ALA A 458 -5.70 -1.02 15.87
N PHE A 459 -4.80 -2.02 15.96
CA PHE A 459 -4.89 -3.25 15.17
C PHE A 459 -6.17 -4.03 15.46
N LEU A 460 -6.48 -4.21 16.75
CA LEU A 460 -7.68 -4.93 17.20
C LEU A 460 -8.98 -4.24 16.74
N VAL A 461 -9.03 -2.91 16.76
CA VAL A 461 -10.21 -2.15 16.31
C VAL A 461 -10.30 -2.08 14.79
N SER A 462 -9.21 -1.76 14.09
CA SER A 462 -9.25 -1.47 12.66
C SER A 462 -9.22 -2.71 11.78
N THR A 463 -8.47 -3.74 12.19
CA THR A 463 -8.23 -4.95 11.39
C THR A 463 -9.21 -6.06 11.77
N LEU A 464 -9.49 -6.24 13.06
CA LEU A 464 -10.40 -7.28 13.56
C LEU A 464 -11.83 -6.79 13.82
N GLU A 465 -12.08 -5.50 13.58
CA GLU A 465 -13.37 -4.84 13.80
C GLU A 465 -13.94 -5.10 15.21
N LEU A 466 -13.07 -5.15 16.23
CA LEU A 466 -13.50 -5.28 17.62
C LEU A 466 -14.05 -3.95 18.13
N LYS A 467 -14.98 -4.04 19.09
CA LYS A 467 -15.44 -2.84 19.79
C LYS A 467 -14.29 -2.25 20.61
N PRO A 468 -14.17 -0.90 20.69
CA PRO A 468 -13.04 -0.25 21.36
C PRO A 468 -12.85 -0.64 22.82
N ASP A 469 -13.93 -0.92 23.55
CA ASP A 469 -13.93 -1.40 24.94
C ASP A 469 -13.32 -2.80 25.07
N VAL A 470 -13.79 -3.75 24.25
CA VAL A 470 -13.24 -5.12 24.22
C VAL A 470 -11.76 -5.13 23.80
N ALA A 471 -11.40 -4.31 22.81
CA ALA A 471 -10.01 -4.16 22.39
C ALA A 471 -9.13 -3.56 23.49
N ALA A 472 -9.66 -2.62 24.30
CA ALA A 472 -8.93 -2.03 25.41
C ALA A 472 -8.70 -3.06 26.53
N ASP A 473 -9.68 -3.89 26.84
CA ASP A 473 -9.54 -4.97 27.84
C ASP A 473 -8.48 -6.00 27.42
N LEU A 474 -8.50 -6.42 26.14
CA LEU A 474 -7.50 -7.33 25.58
C LEU A 474 -6.09 -6.73 25.60
N ALA A 475 -5.95 -5.47 25.18
CA ALA A 475 -4.66 -4.77 25.26
C ALA A 475 -4.22 -4.61 26.73
N GLY A 476 -5.14 -4.36 27.65
CA GLY A 476 -4.89 -4.24 29.08
C GLY A 476 -4.35 -5.50 29.74
N ALA A 477 -4.76 -6.67 29.24
CA ALA A 477 -4.31 -7.98 29.69
C ALA A 477 -3.01 -8.46 29.01
N SER A 478 -2.39 -7.63 28.16
CA SER A 478 -1.16 -7.98 27.45
C SER A 478 0.11 -7.85 28.30
N ASP A 479 1.16 -8.57 27.92
CA ASP A 479 2.48 -8.50 28.55
C ASP A 479 3.20 -7.15 28.33
N LEU A 480 2.64 -6.30 27.49
CA LEU A 480 3.12 -4.93 27.26
C LEU A 480 2.64 -3.95 28.34
N MET A 481 1.49 -4.19 28.98
CA MET A 481 0.93 -3.29 30.02
C MET A 481 1.87 -3.08 31.22
N PRO A 482 2.61 -4.09 31.71
CA PRO A 482 3.64 -3.90 32.73
C PRO A 482 4.70 -2.85 32.39
N SER A 483 4.99 -2.63 31.10
CA SER A 483 5.98 -1.65 30.63
C SER A 483 5.46 -0.20 30.65
N VAL A 484 4.15 0.00 30.84
CA VAL A 484 3.55 1.33 31.03
C VAL A 484 3.62 1.73 32.50
N ALA A 485 4.01 2.99 32.77
CA ALA A 485 4.07 3.54 34.12
C ALA A 485 2.73 3.39 34.86
N LEU A 486 2.76 2.88 36.10
CA LEU A 486 1.57 2.61 36.93
C LEU A 486 0.54 3.76 36.96
N PRO A 487 0.92 5.05 37.10
CA PRO A 487 -0.04 6.16 37.13
C PRO A 487 -0.81 6.36 35.82
N ARG A 488 -0.28 5.87 34.69
CA ARG A 488 -0.83 6.08 33.35
C ARG A 488 -1.71 4.93 32.85
N ARG A 489 -1.65 3.75 33.49
CA ARG A 489 -2.39 2.55 33.03
C ARG A 489 -3.90 2.74 32.97
N SER A 490 -4.53 3.17 34.06
CA SER A 490 -5.99 3.36 34.10
C SER A 490 -6.47 4.50 33.18
N PRO A 491 -5.84 5.70 33.17
CA PRO A 491 -6.19 6.73 32.21
C PRO A 491 -6.06 6.27 30.75
N LEU A 492 -4.99 5.56 30.42
CA LEU A 492 -4.76 5.06 29.06
C LEU A 492 -5.83 4.06 28.63
N LEU A 493 -6.20 3.09 29.48
CA LEU A 493 -7.25 2.13 29.16
C LEU A 493 -8.62 2.81 28.95
N GLN A 494 -8.91 3.85 29.74
CA GLN A 494 -10.12 4.64 29.53
C GLN A 494 -10.08 5.41 28.21
N GLU A 495 -8.95 6.05 27.87
CA GLU A 495 -8.74 6.72 26.57
C GLU A 495 -8.95 5.75 25.40
N LEU A 496 -8.46 4.50 25.51
CA LEU A 496 -8.59 3.47 24.50
C LEU A 496 -10.03 2.94 24.36
N ALA A 497 -10.73 2.74 25.48
CA ALA A 497 -12.12 2.28 25.47
C ALA A 497 -13.09 3.34 24.90
N GLU A 498 -12.78 4.63 25.09
CA GLU A 498 -13.56 5.76 24.56
C GLU A 498 -13.11 6.18 23.15
N ALA A 499 -12.10 5.52 22.57
CA ALA A 499 -11.57 5.85 21.26
C ALA A 499 -12.63 5.67 20.16
N ARG A 500 -12.56 6.53 19.14
CA ARG A 500 -13.44 6.45 17.97
C ARG A 500 -13.13 5.20 17.15
N SER A 501 -14.13 4.67 16.45
CA SER A 501 -13.97 3.49 15.58
C SER A 501 -13.19 3.75 14.28
N ASP A 502 -12.73 4.99 14.03
CA ASP A 502 -11.95 5.36 12.84
C ASP A 502 -10.42 5.33 13.06
N VAL A 503 -9.98 4.80 14.21
CA VAL A 503 -8.57 4.56 14.49
C VAL A 503 -7.99 3.59 13.44
N ARG A 504 -6.85 3.96 12.85
CA ARG A 504 -6.13 3.12 11.89
C ARG A 504 -4.92 2.50 12.56
N PHE A 505 -4.68 1.22 12.29
CA PHE A 505 -3.44 0.58 12.70
C PHE A 505 -2.21 1.24 12.07
N GLU A 506 -1.27 1.63 12.92
CA GLU A 506 0.06 2.09 12.54
C GLU A 506 1.07 1.45 13.50
N PRO A 507 2.13 0.76 13.01
CA PRO A 507 3.18 0.23 13.86
C PRO A 507 3.84 1.34 14.70
N PRO A 508 4.19 1.08 15.96
CA PRO A 508 4.79 2.09 16.84
C PRO A 508 6.25 2.36 16.46
N ASP A 509 6.74 3.55 16.78
CA ASP A 509 8.13 3.95 16.55
C ASP A 509 9.08 3.31 17.57
N LEU A 510 9.35 2.01 17.38
CA LEU A 510 10.23 1.22 18.23
C LEU A 510 11.51 0.80 17.50
N ASP A 511 12.57 0.59 18.28
CA ASP A 511 13.83 0.03 17.78
C ASP A 511 13.68 -1.50 17.59
N PRO A 512 13.89 -2.07 16.40
CA PRO A 512 13.87 -3.51 16.11
C PRO A 512 14.64 -4.37 17.11
N SER A 513 15.75 -3.85 17.64
CA SER A 513 16.63 -4.57 18.56
C SER A 513 16.24 -4.38 20.03
N ALA A 514 15.33 -3.46 20.35
CA ALA A 514 14.90 -3.23 21.72
C ALA A 514 13.96 -4.34 22.23
N GLU A 515 14.09 -4.69 23.51
CA GLU A 515 13.25 -5.72 24.14
C GLU A 515 11.76 -5.38 24.06
N ILE A 516 11.41 -4.09 24.17
CA ILE A 516 10.03 -3.62 24.04
C ILE A 516 9.39 -3.97 22.69
N THR A 517 10.17 -4.05 21.62
CA THR A 517 9.66 -4.42 20.28
C THR A 517 9.31 -5.90 20.25
N LYS A 518 10.10 -6.74 20.89
CA LYS A 518 9.78 -8.16 21.05
C LYS A 518 8.51 -8.33 21.88
N THR A 519 8.39 -7.63 23.02
CA THR A 519 7.19 -7.65 23.85
C THR A 519 5.97 -7.12 23.09
N PHE A 520 6.12 -6.08 22.27
CA PHE A 520 5.06 -5.54 21.41
C PHE A 520 4.59 -6.58 20.39
N LEU A 521 5.50 -7.20 19.64
CA LEU A 521 5.15 -8.21 18.63
C LEU A 521 4.45 -9.43 19.28
N GLN A 522 4.97 -9.91 20.40
CA GLN A 522 4.35 -10.99 21.17
C GLN A 522 2.96 -10.60 21.65
N SER A 523 2.82 -9.41 22.26
CA SER A 523 1.53 -8.92 22.74
C SER A 523 0.52 -8.74 21.61
N LEU A 524 0.95 -8.22 20.46
CA LEU A 524 0.11 -8.07 19.28
C LEU A 524 -0.42 -9.43 18.81
N MET A 525 0.46 -10.41 18.62
CA MET A 525 0.10 -11.76 18.20
C MET A 525 -0.80 -12.45 19.23
N SER A 526 -0.44 -12.42 20.51
CA SER A 526 -1.25 -13.01 21.58
C SER A 526 -2.63 -12.38 21.72
N CYS A 527 -2.75 -11.05 21.62
CA CYS A 527 -4.04 -10.37 21.68
C CYS A 527 -4.95 -10.74 20.49
N VAL A 528 -4.39 -10.89 19.29
CA VAL A 528 -5.14 -11.36 18.11
C VAL A 528 -5.63 -12.80 18.32
N ILE A 529 -4.77 -13.70 18.78
CA ILE A 529 -5.14 -15.10 19.02
C ILE A 529 -6.23 -15.19 20.11
N ARG A 530 -6.09 -14.44 21.21
CA ARG A 530 -7.10 -14.35 22.29
C ARG A 530 -8.43 -13.77 21.86
N SER A 531 -8.45 -12.98 20.79
CA SER A 531 -9.71 -12.44 20.25
C SER A 531 -10.51 -13.48 19.46
N GLU A 532 -9.93 -14.66 19.21
CA GLU A 532 -10.54 -15.79 18.48
C GLU A 532 -10.96 -15.46 17.04
N LYS A 533 -10.54 -14.31 16.51
CA LYS A 533 -10.73 -13.86 15.13
C LYS A 533 -9.48 -13.98 14.27
N SER A 534 -8.59 -14.91 14.60
CA SER A 534 -7.38 -15.16 13.78
C SER A 534 -7.77 -15.89 12.50
N ASP A 535 -7.50 -15.27 11.36
CA ASP A 535 -7.60 -15.89 10.05
C ASP A 535 -6.24 -15.82 9.32
N PRO A 536 -6.02 -16.62 8.25
CA PRO A 536 -4.73 -16.63 7.55
C PRO A 536 -4.30 -15.26 7.01
N HIS A 537 -5.24 -14.37 6.67
CA HIS A 537 -4.92 -13.04 6.18
C HIS A 537 -4.41 -12.13 7.31
N VAL A 538 -5.05 -12.20 8.48
CA VAL A 538 -4.58 -11.50 9.69
C VAL A 538 -3.21 -12.02 10.13
N GLU A 539 -2.98 -13.33 10.07
CA GLU A 539 -1.69 -13.93 10.38
C GLU A 539 -0.57 -13.43 9.45
N GLU A 540 -0.85 -13.30 8.15
CA GLU A 540 0.10 -12.70 7.20
C GLU A 540 0.39 -11.23 7.55
N LEU A 541 -0.62 -10.45 7.93
CA LEU A 541 -0.42 -9.06 8.38
C LEU A 541 0.44 -8.96 9.65
N LEU A 542 0.32 -9.92 10.57
CA LEU A 542 1.17 -10.00 11.76
C LEU A 542 2.63 -10.31 11.38
N ILE A 543 2.84 -11.22 10.43
CA ILE A 543 4.16 -11.55 9.90
C ILE A 543 4.77 -10.34 9.17
N GLU A 544 4.00 -9.65 8.32
CA GLU A 544 4.43 -8.42 7.64
C GLU A 544 4.80 -7.32 8.65
N THR A 545 4.03 -7.18 9.73
CA THR A 545 4.33 -6.24 10.82
C THR A 545 5.63 -6.61 11.53
N ALA A 546 5.89 -7.88 11.78
CA ALA A 546 7.18 -8.33 12.35
C ALA A 546 8.35 -8.10 11.38
N CYS A 547 8.12 -8.29 10.07
CA CYS A 547 9.11 -8.00 9.02
C CYS A 547 9.42 -6.50 8.92
N TYR A 548 8.44 -5.63 9.16
CA TYR A 548 8.66 -4.18 9.29
C TYR A 548 9.66 -3.86 10.42
N PHE A 549 9.63 -4.61 11.53
CA PHE A 549 10.65 -4.58 12.59
C PHE A 549 11.86 -5.50 12.33
N ARG A 550 12.17 -5.78 11.06
CA ARG A 550 13.37 -6.51 10.60
C ARG A 550 13.51 -7.93 11.13
N ARG A 551 12.41 -8.57 11.54
CA ARG A 551 12.40 -10.01 11.78
C ARG A 551 12.36 -10.73 10.45
N THR A 552 13.02 -11.88 10.38
CA THR A 552 12.85 -12.75 9.21
C THR A 552 11.44 -13.35 9.22
N ARG A 553 10.97 -13.82 8.05
CA ARG A 553 9.69 -14.51 7.96
C ARG A 553 9.66 -15.73 8.90
N ASP A 554 10.69 -16.55 8.85
CA ASP A 554 10.84 -17.75 9.68
C ASP A 554 10.82 -17.43 11.19
N GLU A 555 11.50 -16.36 11.61
CA GLU A 555 11.46 -15.89 13.00
C GLU A 555 10.04 -15.46 13.42
N SER A 556 9.33 -14.79 12.50
CA SER A 556 7.97 -14.27 12.74
C SER A 556 6.95 -15.40 12.81
N GLU A 557 7.05 -16.40 11.93
CA GLU A 557 6.22 -17.60 11.96
C GLU A 557 6.47 -18.42 13.24
N THR A 558 7.74 -18.56 13.64
CA THR A 558 8.08 -19.22 14.91
C THR A 558 7.48 -18.49 16.11
N LEU A 559 7.55 -17.15 16.12
CA LEU A 559 6.96 -16.34 17.19
C LEU A 559 5.44 -16.48 17.26
N LEU A 560 4.77 -16.50 16.10
CA LEU A 560 3.32 -16.70 16.02
C LEU A 560 2.93 -18.10 16.52
N HIS A 561 3.66 -19.13 16.12
CA HIS A 561 3.50 -20.50 16.60
C HIS A 561 3.72 -20.63 18.11
N ASP A 562 4.69 -19.91 18.67
CA ASP A 562 4.89 -19.83 20.11
C ASP A 562 3.68 -19.23 20.83
N CYS A 563 3.08 -18.19 20.26
CA CYS A 563 1.89 -17.54 20.82
C CYS A 563 0.68 -18.49 20.80
N PHE A 564 0.46 -19.25 19.71
CA PHE A 564 -0.59 -20.27 19.68
C PHE A 564 -0.39 -21.35 20.74
N ARG A 565 0.85 -21.82 20.93
CA ARG A 565 1.16 -22.80 21.98
C ARG A 565 0.96 -22.26 23.38
N GLN A 566 1.29 -21.00 23.62
CA GLN A 566 1.08 -20.36 24.92
C GLN A 566 -0.41 -20.21 25.22
N GLU A 567 -1.21 -19.77 24.23
CA GLU A 567 -2.64 -19.62 24.43
C GLU A 567 -3.34 -20.97 24.64
N LEU A 568 -2.94 -22.00 23.88
CA LEU A 568 -3.45 -23.35 24.10
C LEU A 568 -3.14 -23.87 25.51
N LYS A 569 -1.97 -23.56 26.07
CA LYS A 569 -1.63 -23.94 27.46
C LYS A 569 -2.59 -23.34 28.50
N LEU A 570 -3.11 -22.14 28.25
CA LEU A 570 -4.08 -21.49 29.14
C LEU A 570 -5.46 -22.16 29.08
N ARG A 571 -5.75 -22.91 28.02
CA ARG A 571 -7.01 -23.63 27.79
C ARG A 571 -6.93 -25.12 28.14
N ILE A 572 -5.82 -25.59 28.72
CA ILE A 572 -5.63 -26.99 29.13
C ILE A 572 -5.96 -27.12 30.62
N VAL A 573 -6.66 -28.20 30.97
CA VAL A 573 -6.93 -28.53 32.38
C VAL A 573 -5.62 -28.76 33.13
N ASP A 574 -5.43 -28.10 34.29
CA ASP A 574 -4.20 -28.09 35.11
C ASP A 574 -3.53 -29.46 35.36
N SER A 575 -4.28 -30.55 35.26
CA SER A 575 -3.77 -31.92 35.45
C SER A 575 -3.04 -32.53 34.25
N TYR A 576 -3.02 -31.86 33.09
CA TYR A 576 -2.48 -32.40 31.85
C TYR A 576 -1.25 -31.64 31.35
N ASP A 577 -0.14 -32.37 31.18
CA ASP A 577 1.08 -31.82 30.58
C ASP A 577 0.97 -31.77 29.06
N LEU A 578 1.07 -30.57 28.48
CA LEU A 578 1.00 -30.39 27.03
C LEU A 578 2.17 -31.11 26.32
N PRO A 579 1.91 -32.02 25.36
CA PRO A 579 2.96 -32.62 24.55
C PRO A 579 3.70 -31.58 23.70
N GLN A 580 4.87 -31.92 23.16
CA GLN A 580 5.53 -31.07 22.17
C GLN A 580 4.72 -31.06 20.88
N LEU A 581 3.83 -30.07 20.76
CA LEU A 581 3.03 -29.85 19.56
C LEU A 581 3.74 -28.87 18.63
N ASP A 582 3.52 -29.12 17.33
CA ASP A 582 3.77 -28.13 16.29
C ASP A 582 2.83 -26.92 16.43
N GLY A 583 3.28 -25.75 15.98
CA GLY A 583 2.51 -24.51 16.07
C GLY A 583 1.22 -24.55 15.28
N LEU A 584 1.25 -25.15 14.09
CA LEU A 584 0.06 -25.31 13.24
C LEU A 584 -0.98 -26.23 13.89
N MET A 585 -0.53 -27.28 14.57
CA MET A 585 -1.42 -28.14 15.34
C MET A 585 -2.08 -27.35 16.48
N ALA A 586 -1.32 -26.55 17.23
CA ALA A 586 -1.87 -25.74 18.31
C ALA A 586 -2.93 -24.73 17.80
N ARG A 587 -2.67 -24.13 16.63
CA ARG A 587 -3.63 -23.27 15.92
C ARG A 587 -4.93 -24.00 15.56
N SER A 588 -4.84 -25.19 14.97
CA SER A 588 -6.03 -25.98 14.60
C SER A 588 -6.84 -26.44 15.82
N ILE A 589 -6.18 -26.74 16.94
CA ILE A 589 -6.86 -27.07 18.20
C ILE A 589 -7.63 -25.87 18.72
N LEU A 590 -7.00 -24.68 18.75
CA LEU A 590 -7.64 -23.45 19.21
C LEU A 590 -8.83 -23.05 18.34
N ALA A 591 -8.74 -23.24 17.02
CA ALA A 591 -9.84 -22.96 16.09
C ALA A 591 -11.08 -23.86 16.29
N GLU A 592 -10.90 -25.03 16.91
CA GLU A 592 -12.00 -25.96 17.20
C GLU A 592 -12.64 -25.72 18.57
N LEU A 593 -12.01 -24.98 19.48
CA LEU A 593 -12.53 -24.69 20.83
C LEU A 593 -13.58 -23.57 20.81
N LEU A 594 -14.57 -23.69 21.69
CA LEU A 594 -15.53 -22.62 22.01
C LEU A 594 -15.08 -21.83 23.25
N ASP A 595 -15.65 -20.63 23.46
CA ASP A 595 -15.27 -19.68 24.52
C ASP A 595 -15.20 -20.32 25.93
N ASP A 596 -16.09 -21.26 26.24
CA ASP A 596 -16.24 -21.89 27.55
C ASP A 596 -15.69 -23.32 27.61
N GLU A 597 -14.81 -23.70 26.67
CA GLU A 597 -14.25 -25.03 26.58
C GLU A 597 -12.76 -25.10 26.97
N GLU A 598 -12.38 -26.26 27.51
CA GLU A 598 -11.03 -26.60 27.92
C GLU A 598 -10.60 -27.95 27.33
N VAL A 599 -9.31 -28.08 27.03
CA VAL A 599 -8.69 -29.31 26.53
C VAL A 599 -8.31 -30.20 27.70
N VAL A 600 -8.84 -31.42 27.69
CA VAL A 600 -8.62 -32.44 28.72
C VAL A 600 -7.45 -33.36 28.36
N ALA A 601 -7.35 -33.72 27.08
CA ALA A 601 -6.31 -34.61 26.58
C ALA A 601 -6.11 -34.44 25.08
N ILE A 602 -4.87 -34.63 24.64
CA ILE A 602 -4.48 -34.62 23.24
C ILE A 602 -3.80 -35.96 22.95
N PHE A 603 -4.24 -36.64 21.89
CA PHE A 603 -3.64 -37.87 21.41
C PHE A 603 -3.04 -37.60 20.03
N ASP A 604 -1.72 -37.71 19.94
CA ASP A 604 -0.96 -37.59 18.70
C ASP A 604 -0.82 -38.95 17.98
N GLY A 605 -0.32 -38.93 16.74
CA GLY A 605 -0.05 -40.15 15.96
C GLY A 605 -1.31 -40.95 15.64
N VAL A 606 -2.43 -40.26 15.39
CA VAL A 606 -3.72 -40.88 15.13
C VAL A 606 -3.67 -41.71 13.85
N SER A 607 -4.29 -42.89 13.89
CA SER A 607 -4.40 -43.76 12.72
C SER A 607 -5.84 -43.87 12.25
N LEU A 608 -6.07 -43.69 10.95
CA LEU A 608 -7.38 -43.81 10.32
C LEU A 608 -7.54 -45.20 9.71
N LYS A 609 -8.64 -45.88 10.02
CA LYS A 609 -8.96 -47.20 9.45
C LYS A 609 -9.93 -47.04 8.30
N GLN A 610 -9.50 -47.40 7.09
CA GLN A 610 -10.30 -47.31 5.87
C GLN A 610 -10.30 -48.66 5.14
N ALA A 611 -11.49 -49.25 4.93
CA ALA A 611 -11.63 -50.54 4.25
C ALA A 611 -10.74 -51.66 4.82
N GLY A 612 -10.51 -51.62 6.13
CA GLY A 612 -9.69 -52.60 6.86
C GLY A 612 -8.18 -52.34 6.85
N THR A 613 -7.70 -51.29 6.17
CA THR A 613 -6.29 -50.87 6.20
C THR A 613 -6.11 -49.71 7.16
N LEU A 614 -5.01 -49.72 7.91
CA LEU A 614 -4.68 -48.69 8.89
C LEU A 614 -3.67 -47.71 8.27
N HIS A 615 -4.02 -46.44 8.22
CA HIS A 615 -3.16 -45.35 7.76
C HIS A 615 -2.80 -44.47 8.94
N ARG A 616 -1.53 -44.49 9.35
CA ARG A 616 -1.03 -43.59 10.38
C ARG A 616 -0.71 -42.24 9.77
N ASP A 617 -1.18 -41.17 10.42
CA ASP A 617 -0.90 -39.81 10.00
C ASP A 617 -0.45 -38.99 11.21
N ASP A 618 0.84 -38.63 11.22
CA ASP A 618 1.44 -37.86 12.31
C ASP A 618 1.03 -36.37 12.25
N SER A 619 0.34 -35.93 11.18
CA SER A 619 -0.25 -34.59 11.09
C SER A 619 -1.63 -34.48 11.75
N LEU A 620 -2.17 -35.59 12.28
CA LEU A 620 -3.48 -35.65 12.94
C LEU A 620 -3.36 -35.77 14.45
N ALA A 621 -4.24 -35.07 15.16
CA ALA A 621 -4.42 -35.21 16.60
C ALA A 621 -5.90 -35.33 16.96
N LEU A 622 -6.20 -36.23 17.90
CA LEU A 622 -7.52 -36.29 18.52
C LEU A 622 -7.47 -35.51 19.83
N VAL A 623 -8.36 -34.52 19.94
CA VAL A 623 -8.49 -33.65 21.11
C VAL A 623 -9.77 -34.02 21.84
N VAL A 624 -9.67 -34.20 23.16
CA VAL A 624 -10.83 -34.33 24.05
C VAL A 624 -11.05 -33.00 24.74
N ILE A 625 -12.25 -32.47 24.60
CA ILE A 625 -12.67 -31.14 25.01
C ILE A 625 -13.79 -31.29 26.04
N GLN A 626 -13.81 -30.44 27.07
CA GLN A 626 -14.88 -30.35 28.06
C GLN A 626 -15.35 -28.90 28.23
N HIS A 627 -16.59 -28.70 28.66
CA HIS A 627 -17.04 -27.37 29.11
C HIS A 627 -16.44 -27.06 30.49
N ALA A 628 -15.91 -25.84 30.65
CA ALA A 628 -15.27 -25.36 31.89
C ALA A 628 -16.21 -25.41 33.10
N HIS A 629 -17.53 -25.28 32.87
CA HIS A 629 -18.55 -25.31 33.93
C HIS A 629 -19.27 -26.66 34.07
N ASP A 630 -19.06 -27.62 33.15
CA ASP A 630 -19.70 -28.93 33.18
C ASP A 630 -18.75 -30.03 32.70
N VAL A 631 -18.04 -30.62 33.67
CA VAL A 631 -17.07 -31.70 33.45
C VAL A 631 -17.72 -32.95 32.83
N HIS A 632 -19.05 -33.07 32.88
CA HIS A 632 -19.78 -34.20 32.29
C HIS A 632 -20.11 -34.01 30.81
N GLN A 633 -20.03 -32.78 30.28
CA GLN A 633 -20.19 -32.53 28.86
C GLN A 633 -18.83 -32.53 28.18
N ARG A 634 -18.50 -33.68 27.61
CA ARG A 634 -17.27 -33.87 26.83
C ARG A 634 -17.58 -34.16 25.38
N ARG A 635 -16.74 -33.62 24.50
CA ARG A 635 -16.71 -33.96 23.08
C ARG A 635 -15.28 -34.25 22.66
N ALA A 636 -15.12 -34.93 21.54
CA ALA A 636 -13.84 -35.10 20.89
C ALA A 636 -13.88 -34.51 19.48
N ALA A 637 -12.75 -33.99 19.04
CA ALA A 637 -12.56 -33.51 17.69
C ALA A 637 -11.23 -34.05 17.14
N LEU A 638 -11.23 -34.40 15.86
CA LEU A 638 -10.01 -34.73 15.12
C LEU A 638 -9.59 -33.49 14.34
N VAL A 639 -8.36 -33.04 14.56
CA VAL A 639 -7.79 -31.87 13.89
C VAL A 639 -6.53 -32.26 13.11
N SER A 640 -6.17 -31.45 12.12
CA SER A 640 -4.95 -31.59 11.34
C SER A 640 -4.07 -30.35 11.47
N ALA A 641 -2.76 -30.54 11.35
CA ALA A 641 -1.79 -29.45 11.25
C ALA A 641 -1.84 -28.70 9.89
N GLU A 642 -2.83 -28.95 9.04
CA GLU A 642 -2.99 -28.23 7.77
C GLU A 642 -3.38 -26.74 7.96
N PRO A 643 -2.97 -25.86 7.02
CA PRO A 643 -3.20 -24.41 7.12
C PRO A 643 -4.66 -23.98 7.19
N ASP A 644 -5.59 -24.81 6.73
CA ASP A 644 -7.02 -24.50 6.74
C ASP A 644 -7.62 -24.57 8.15
N GLY A 645 -6.92 -25.19 9.12
CA GLY A 645 -7.29 -25.19 10.55
C GLY A 645 -8.62 -25.87 10.90
N SER A 646 -9.36 -26.38 9.91
CA SER A 646 -10.70 -26.92 10.13
C SER A 646 -10.67 -28.30 10.76
N GLY A 647 -11.49 -28.51 11.80
CA GLY A 647 -11.74 -29.84 12.37
C GLY A 647 -12.25 -30.81 11.29
N ILE A 648 -11.62 -31.99 11.22
CA ILE A 648 -11.90 -33.03 10.22
C ILE A 648 -13.09 -33.89 10.66
N TRP A 649 -13.17 -34.18 11.96
CA TRP A 649 -14.21 -35.03 12.55
C TRP A 649 -14.60 -34.50 13.93
N ALA A 650 -15.86 -34.68 14.30
CA ALA A 650 -16.37 -34.38 15.62
C ALA A 650 -17.19 -35.54 16.19
N SER A 651 -17.08 -35.76 17.49
CA SER A 651 -17.87 -36.75 18.20
C SER A 651 -19.35 -36.34 18.24
N THR A 652 -20.23 -37.29 17.98
CA THR A 652 -21.68 -37.14 18.19
C THR A 652 -22.11 -38.01 19.37
N SER A 653 -23.38 -37.89 19.80
CA SER A 653 -23.95 -38.72 20.86
C SER A 653 -24.03 -40.22 20.53
N SER A 654 -23.65 -40.64 19.32
CA SER A 654 -23.76 -42.02 18.82
C SER A 654 -22.40 -42.68 18.54
N ILE A 655 -21.31 -42.20 19.13
CA ILE A 655 -19.99 -42.82 18.96
C ILE A 655 -19.90 -44.16 19.72
N ALA A 656 -19.15 -45.10 19.17
CA ALA A 656 -18.83 -46.36 19.84
C ALA A 656 -17.32 -46.43 20.07
N ILE A 657 -16.91 -46.76 21.30
CA ILE A 657 -15.51 -46.93 21.68
C ILE A 657 -15.25 -48.38 21.99
N THR A 658 -14.28 -48.97 21.30
CA THR A 658 -13.89 -50.37 21.46
C THR A 658 -12.41 -50.49 21.77
N ARG A 659 -12.07 -51.52 22.54
CA ARG A 659 -10.68 -51.86 22.87
C ARG A 659 -10.20 -52.92 21.89
N ASP A 660 -9.14 -52.62 21.17
CA ASP A 660 -8.38 -53.61 20.41
C ASP A 660 -7.20 -54.10 21.24
N LYS A 661 -7.12 -55.41 21.47
CA LYS A 661 -6.12 -55.99 22.38
C LYS A 661 -4.86 -56.34 21.61
N GLY A 662 -3.84 -55.50 21.72
CA GLY A 662 -2.52 -55.80 21.21
C GLY A 662 -1.67 -56.65 22.16
N LEU A 663 -0.53 -57.12 21.64
CA LEU A 663 0.40 -57.98 22.39
C LEU A 663 1.15 -57.20 23.50
N PHE A 664 1.39 -55.91 23.29
CA PHE A 664 2.19 -55.04 24.18
C PHE A 664 1.42 -53.81 24.68
N SER A 665 0.54 -53.25 23.85
CA SER A 665 -0.34 -52.13 24.18
C SER A 665 -1.75 -52.44 23.66
N ASP A 666 -2.76 -51.97 24.36
CA ASP A 666 -4.14 -52.00 23.88
C ASP A 666 -4.44 -50.69 23.15
N ASP A 667 -5.07 -50.78 21.98
CA ASP A 667 -5.45 -49.62 21.19
C ASP A 667 -6.92 -49.27 21.40
N CYS A 668 -7.24 -47.98 21.27
CA CYS A 668 -8.60 -47.48 21.40
C CYS A 668 -9.16 -47.17 20.01
N VAL A 669 -10.22 -47.87 19.61
CA VAL A 669 -10.87 -47.69 18.31
C VAL A 669 -12.21 -46.98 18.51
N ILE A 670 -12.35 -45.81 17.91
CA ILE A 670 -13.54 -44.96 17.94
C ILE A 670 -14.23 -45.08 16.58
N SER A 671 -15.50 -45.46 16.55
CA SER A 671 -16.33 -45.46 15.34
C SER A 671 -17.57 -44.60 15.50
N GLY A 672 -18.11 -44.12 14.38
CA GLY A 672 -19.21 -43.15 14.36
C GLY A 672 -18.73 -41.69 14.31
N GLY A 673 -19.57 -40.76 14.78
CA GLY A 673 -19.32 -39.31 14.71
C GLY A 673 -19.62 -38.71 13.33
N GLU A 674 -19.27 -37.43 13.17
CA GLU A 674 -19.53 -36.65 11.96
C GLU A 674 -18.22 -36.19 11.31
N TRP A 675 -18.02 -36.56 10.04
CA TRP A 675 -16.90 -36.09 9.23
C TRP A 675 -17.29 -34.79 8.53
N ARG A 676 -16.53 -33.73 8.75
CA ARG A 676 -16.83 -32.38 8.25
C ARG A 676 -16.18 -32.09 6.89
N ARG A 677 -15.13 -32.83 6.54
CA ARG A 677 -14.35 -32.64 5.31
C ARG A 677 -14.63 -33.75 4.29
N SER A 678 -14.90 -33.37 3.04
CA SER A 678 -15.27 -34.29 1.94
C SER A 678 -14.08 -34.88 1.18
N ASP A 679 -12.91 -34.26 1.36
CA ASP A 679 -11.61 -34.60 0.76
C ASP A 679 -10.88 -35.71 1.52
N VAL A 680 -11.06 -35.78 2.84
CA VAL A 680 -10.62 -36.91 3.65
C VAL A 680 -11.58 -38.07 3.39
N HIS A 681 -11.09 -39.17 2.81
CA HIS A 681 -11.90 -40.36 2.65
C HIS A 681 -12.50 -40.75 4.00
N VAL A 682 -13.84 -40.79 4.08
CA VAL A 682 -14.58 -41.17 5.28
C VAL A 682 -14.01 -42.48 5.84
N ALA A 683 -13.27 -42.38 6.94
CA ALA A 683 -12.69 -43.55 7.58
C ALA A 683 -13.77 -44.26 8.39
N ASP A 684 -13.69 -45.59 8.44
CA ASP A 684 -14.63 -46.42 9.17
C ASP A 684 -14.44 -46.26 10.70
N ALA A 685 -13.20 -45.98 11.12
CA ALA A 685 -12.84 -45.78 12.52
C ALA A 685 -11.56 -44.94 12.70
N ILE A 686 -11.44 -44.29 13.85
CA ILE A 686 -10.24 -43.63 14.35
C ILE A 686 -9.59 -44.54 15.38
N THR A 687 -8.30 -44.84 15.22
CA THR A 687 -7.53 -45.70 16.13
C THR A 687 -6.45 -44.87 16.83
N LEU A 688 -6.45 -44.93 18.16
CA LEU A 688 -5.43 -44.34 19.02
C LEU A 688 -4.55 -45.46 19.58
N SER A 689 -3.24 -45.35 19.35
CA SER A 689 -2.29 -46.34 19.88
C SER A 689 -2.08 -46.15 21.37
N GLY A 690 -2.15 -47.24 22.13
CA GLY A 690 -1.89 -47.20 23.58
C GLY A 690 -0.40 -47.04 23.91
N SER A 691 -0.10 -46.38 25.03
CA SER A 691 1.27 -46.30 25.57
C SER A 691 1.48 -47.19 26.80
N ILE A 692 2.63 -47.85 26.86
CA ILE A 692 3.08 -48.67 28.01
C ILE A 692 3.30 -47.80 29.26
N SER A 693 3.64 -46.51 29.09
CA SER A 693 3.89 -45.59 30.21
C SER A 693 2.62 -45.06 30.90
N GLY A 694 1.43 -45.24 30.29
CA GLY A 694 0.17 -44.59 30.71
C GLY A 694 -0.61 -45.26 31.86
N GLY A 695 -0.07 -46.29 32.52
CA GLY A 695 -0.74 -46.93 33.67
C GLY A 695 -1.94 -47.84 33.32
N GLY A 696 -1.98 -48.36 32.08
CA GLY A 696 -2.98 -49.31 31.58
C GLY A 696 -4.15 -48.66 30.81
N TYR A 697 -4.79 -49.43 29.93
CA TYR A 697 -5.80 -48.94 28.96
C TYR A 697 -6.86 -48.01 29.56
N LYS A 698 -7.48 -48.40 30.68
CA LYS A 698 -8.55 -47.62 31.33
C LYS A 698 -8.07 -46.27 31.85
N ARG A 699 -6.81 -46.17 32.28
CA ARG A 699 -6.25 -44.94 32.85
C ARG A 699 -5.78 -44.00 31.76
N PHE A 700 -5.08 -44.53 30.76
CA PHE A 700 -4.57 -43.75 29.64
C PHE A 700 -5.70 -43.18 28.76
N PHE A 701 -6.74 -43.97 28.49
CA PHE A 701 -7.88 -43.54 27.67
C PHE A 701 -9.09 -43.06 28.47
N ASP A 702 -8.97 -42.80 29.79
CA ASP A 702 -10.12 -42.34 30.60
C ASP A 702 -10.84 -41.10 30.00
N PRO A 703 -10.11 -40.07 29.49
CA PRO A 703 -10.75 -38.92 28.85
C PRO A 703 -11.62 -39.32 27.65
N VAL A 704 -11.14 -40.25 26.81
CA VAL A 704 -11.89 -40.72 25.63
C VAL A 704 -13.06 -41.62 26.05
N LEU A 705 -12.82 -42.56 26.98
CA LEU A 705 -13.85 -43.48 27.49
C LEU A 705 -15.01 -42.76 28.20
N SER A 706 -14.77 -41.55 28.70
CA SER A 706 -15.80 -40.73 29.33
C SER A 706 -16.81 -40.13 28.35
N LEU A 707 -16.53 -40.13 27.04
CA LEU A 707 -17.44 -39.59 26.01
C LEU A 707 -18.72 -40.42 25.82
N VAL A 708 -18.75 -41.66 26.31
CA VAL A 708 -19.88 -42.61 26.15
C VAL A 708 -20.59 -42.88 27.48
N LYS A 709 -20.13 -42.26 28.58
CA LYS A 709 -20.79 -42.33 29.89
C LYS A 709 -21.86 -41.26 29.99
#